data_AF-A0A7X8ZKX9-F1
#
_entry.id   AF-A0A7X8ZKX9-F1
#
_cell.length_a   1.000
_cell.length_b   1.000
_cell.length_c   1.000
_cell.angle_alpha   90.00
_cell.angle_beta   90.00
_cell.angle_gamma   90.00
#
_symmetry.space_group_name_H-M   'P 1'
#
loop_
_entity.id
_entity.type
_entity.pdbx_description
1 polymer ?
#
loop_
_entity_poly.entity_id
_entity_poly.type
_entity_poly.pdbx_seq_one_letter_code
_entity_poly.pdbx_strand_id
1 'polypeptide(L)'
;MKSGYWKKLLALVLASVLLFGVAACKPDKPAEPSKEQTKASEPEGSDPVESDPVEPVETAPDDDTLMAIKLGEVTEPENHIANCDAIYDAQLGEYLEYYEKALEEDDLNLRWALQAIAEAKFLESGVILPATTQGGTNSISRVVPYSTYFALWGNDADKVHTALVATELIKKEDREALKAMWNDLKGTGTYYEEAKKFMADKGYELKDEWTYFYTSDPKTWDYLATYYSADSEAILLTIDGLYSYDQEGVLQPSLATDYEVSDDGLKYTFKLREGVKWVDSQGREVAEMVADDFVAAMQHLLDAKGGLEYLVTSAGAGILNAEEYLAGEVTDFDEVGVKALDEYTLEYTLTKPCSFFMSMLSYNVFAPMCRTYYDSMGGVFGSDFEDVKAEDSYKYGKSPDAIAYIGPYLVTNSTAETKIVFEANPNYWNKDAVTIKKNTWLFNDGSDPMKPYNDCMAGVVDGCGLNPSSYEVAKGDGNFEKYGYVSGTTAVTFSIFFNLNRNAFMNSNDATKCVSTQTVTDAWRTHRAINNKHFRLAFMYSLDRATYNAQTVGEDVKFNSLRNSYVPWNFVSLDEDVVVDINGTETNFPAGTWYGEIVQAQLDADGYPIVVYNPEADNGLGSGDGYDGWFNPDAAVEELNIAIDELAKVGVEISKENPIKIDYPYPKASESFSKKANALKQSVEGVLDGKVVFNLVPAEDFIEWYYTSYYAATGYEKNYDISDASGWGPDYGDPATYLNTYLPGGDMVNGIGLD
;
A
#
# COMPACT_ATOMS: atom_id res chain seq x y z
N MET A 1 -22.61 -0.62 -41.21
CA MET A 1 -21.69 0.04 -42.18
C MET A 1 -21.62 1.53 -41.86
N LYS A 2 -20.46 2.15 -42.15
CA LYS A 2 -20.08 3.59 -42.06
C LYS A 2 -21.22 4.58 -42.38
N SER A 3 -21.29 5.81 -41.87
CA SER A 3 -20.42 6.69 -41.02
C SER A 3 -21.33 7.84 -40.47
N GLY A 4 -21.05 8.66 -39.45
CA GLY A 4 -19.81 9.27 -38.96
C GLY A 4 -19.93 10.81 -39.03
N TYR A 5 -19.14 11.58 -38.26
CA TYR A 5 -19.22 13.04 -38.05
C TYR A 5 -20.48 13.59 -37.34
N TRP A 6 -20.38 13.87 -36.03
CA TRP A 6 -20.86 15.11 -35.36
C TRP A 6 -20.60 15.12 -33.81
N LYS A 7 -19.33 15.30 -33.38
CA LYS A 7 -18.98 15.61 -31.96
C LYS A 7 -17.69 16.46 -31.83
N LYS A 8 -17.67 17.71 -32.36
CA LYS A 8 -16.68 18.76 -31.99
C LYS A 8 -17.26 20.18 -32.21
N LEU A 9 -18.31 20.55 -31.45
CA LEU A 9 -18.75 21.95 -31.22
C LEU A 9 -20.00 22.03 -30.30
N LEU A 10 -19.81 22.20 -28.98
CA LEU A 10 -20.62 23.08 -28.10
C LEU A 10 -20.03 23.06 -26.67
N ALA A 11 -19.14 24.02 -26.36
CA ALA A 11 -18.55 24.19 -25.03
C ALA A 11 -18.26 25.69 -24.77
N LEU A 12 -19.34 26.48 -24.73
CA LEU A 12 -19.37 27.91 -24.41
C LEU A 12 -20.85 28.31 -24.29
N VAL A 13 -21.21 29.23 -23.38
CA VAL A 13 -22.58 29.51 -22.91
C VAL A 13 -23.07 28.39 -21.94
N LEU A 14 -23.47 28.64 -20.68
CA LEU A 14 -23.75 29.89 -19.97
C LEU A 14 -23.44 29.76 -18.46
N ALA A 15 -22.67 30.69 -17.89
CA ALA A 15 -22.48 30.81 -16.43
C ALA A 15 -22.71 32.27 -15.99
N SER A 16 -23.91 32.58 -15.45
CA SER A 16 -24.24 33.85 -14.75
C SER A 16 -25.69 33.90 -14.25
N VAL A 17 -25.93 33.69 -12.95
CA VAL A 17 -27.03 34.37 -12.21
C VAL A 17 -26.63 34.57 -10.75
N LEU A 18 -26.34 35.81 -10.35
CA LEU A 18 -26.94 36.51 -9.19
C LEU A 18 -26.45 37.98 -9.14
N LEU A 19 -27.21 38.86 -8.50
CA LEU A 19 -27.04 40.33 -8.48
C LEU A 19 -26.77 40.82 -7.03
N PHE A 20 -26.44 42.08 -6.67
CA PHE A 20 -26.79 43.41 -7.22
C PHE A 20 -25.86 44.54 -6.70
N GLY A 21 -25.66 45.60 -7.50
CA GLY A 21 -25.27 46.97 -7.04
C GLY A 21 -23.77 47.22 -6.77
N VAL A 22 -23.23 48.45 -6.87
CA VAL A 22 -23.81 49.81 -7.01
C VAL A 22 -23.00 50.70 -7.99
N ALA A 23 -23.65 51.74 -8.51
CA ALA A 23 -23.18 52.90 -9.32
C ALA A 23 -21.89 53.64 -8.83
N ALA A 24 -21.17 54.46 -9.62
CA ALA A 24 -21.15 54.76 -11.08
C ALA A 24 -19.97 55.72 -11.46
N CYS A 25 -19.97 56.21 -12.71
CA CYS A 25 -19.26 57.38 -13.29
C CYS A 25 -17.90 57.16 -14.01
N LYS A 26 -17.95 57.44 -15.33
CA LYS A 26 -16.85 57.81 -16.25
C LYS A 26 -16.76 59.37 -16.33
N PRO A 27 -15.84 60.04 -17.07
CA PRO A 27 -15.11 59.62 -18.29
C PRO A 27 -13.58 59.91 -18.20
N ASP A 28 -12.73 60.03 -19.24
CA ASP A 28 -12.90 60.08 -20.71
C ASP A 28 -11.63 59.58 -21.47
N LYS A 29 -11.52 59.87 -22.77
CA LYS A 29 -10.35 59.68 -23.67
C LYS A 29 -10.03 60.98 -24.45
N PRO A 30 -8.81 61.14 -25.01
CA PRO A 30 -8.42 60.57 -26.32
C PRO A 30 -6.99 59.94 -26.25
N ALA A 31 -6.14 59.74 -27.27
CA ALA A 31 -6.13 60.07 -28.71
C ALA A 31 -5.34 59.02 -29.53
N GLU A 32 -5.02 59.31 -30.80
CA GLU A 32 -4.26 58.48 -31.75
C GLU A 32 -3.55 59.40 -32.80
N PRO A 33 -2.44 59.01 -33.45
CA PRO A 33 -2.46 58.38 -34.80
C PRO A 33 -1.41 57.24 -34.98
N SER A 34 -1.48 56.24 -35.89
CA SER A 34 -1.70 56.17 -37.37
C SER A 34 -0.47 56.60 -38.21
N LYS A 35 -0.02 55.94 -39.32
CA LYS A 35 -0.47 54.72 -40.06
C LYS A 35 0.58 54.26 -41.15
N GLU A 36 0.18 53.34 -42.06
CA GLU A 36 0.85 52.86 -43.32
C GLU A 36 1.92 51.73 -43.14
N GLN A 37 1.97 50.55 -43.85
CA GLN A 37 1.69 50.05 -45.24
C GLN A 37 2.86 50.30 -46.24
N THR A 38 3.34 49.46 -47.19
CA THR A 38 2.93 48.25 -47.99
C THR A 38 4.18 47.46 -48.53
N LYS A 39 4.21 46.28 -49.21
CA LYS A 39 3.38 45.02 -49.32
C LYS A 39 3.89 44.09 -50.48
N ALA A 40 4.15 42.79 -50.21
CA ALA A 40 4.18 41.59 -51.12
C ALA A 40 5.18 41.41 -52.31
N SER A 41 5.77 40.19 -52.46
CA SER A 41 5.72 39.27 -53.66
C SER A 41 6.80 38.15 -53.67
N GLU A 42 6.52 36.97 -54.24
CA GLU A 42 7.44 35.81 -54.50
C GLU A 42 7.82 35.70 -56.00
N PRO A 43 8.81 34.86 -56.44
CA PRO A 43 8.50 33.47 -56.89
C PRO A 43 9.63 32.37 -56.88
N GLU A 44 9.21 31.09 -56.92
CA GLU A 44 9.73 29.86 -57.60
C GLU A 44 11.26 29.57 -57.87
N GLY A 45 11.75 28.39 -57.45
CA GLY A 45 12.29 27.35 -58.39
C GLY A 45 13.74 26.74 -58.30
N SER A 46 13.82 25.41 -58.05
CA SER A 46 14.81 24.38 -58.53
C SER A 46 16.25 24.20 -57.95
N ASP A 47 16.73 22.95 -58.00
CA ASP A 47 17.96 22.33 -57.41
C ASP A 47 19.03 21.90 -58.49
N PRO A 48 20.12 21.11 -58.23
CA PRO A 48 20.97 20.83 -57.03
C PRO A 48 22.54 20.81 -57.31
N VAL A 49 23.35 20.32 -56.33
CA VAL A 49 24.69 19.63 -56.41
C VAL A 49 26.01 20.39 -56.03
N GLU A 50 26.59 19.94 -54.90
CA GLU A 50 28.01 19.77 -54.43
C GLU A 50 29.17 20.76 -54.73
N SER A 51 29.89 21.17 -53.65
CA SER A 51 31.34 20.90 -53.49
C SER A 51 31.86 21.17 -52.04
N ASP A 52 32.43 20.16 -51.39
CA ASP A 52 33.15 20.22 -50.09
C ASP A 52 34.69 20.37 -50.28
N PRO A 53 35.56 20.49 -49.24
CA PRO A 53 35.32 20.46 -47.78
C PRO A 53 35.97 21.60 -46.95
N VAL A 54 35.58 21.72 -45.66
CA VAL A 54 36.45 22.15 -44.55
C VAL A 54 36.09 21.38 -43.27
N GLU A 55 37.00 20.54 -42.74
CA GLU A 55 36.86 19.95 -41.40
C GLU A 55 37.20 20.98 -40.30
N PRO A 56 36.51 20.86 -39.16
CA PRO A 56 37.22 20.85 -37.89
C PRO A 56 36.76 19.71 -36.96
N VAL A 57 37.67 18.73 -36.78
CA VAL A 57 37.97 17.94 -35.57
C VAL A 57 36.85 17.75 -34.52
N GLU A 58 36.45 16.49 -34.40
CA GLU A 58 35.88 15.77 -33.25
C GLU A 58 35.88 16.46 -31.86
N THR A 59 34.70 16.49 -31.23
CA THR A 59 34.46 15.74 -29.98
C THR A 59 33.11 15.03 -30.08
N ALA A 60 33.04 13.78 -29.63
CA ALA A 60 31.89 12.87 -29.74
C ALA A 60 30.93 12.97 -28.54
N PRO A 61 29.81 12.20 -28.51
CA PRO A 61 28.82 12.01 -29.58
C PRO A 61 27.36 12.30 -29.10
N ASP A 62 26.45 12.57 -30.04
CA ASP A 62 25.02 12.69 -29.72
C ASP A 62 24.37 11.29 -29.53
N ASP A 63 24.20 10.85 -28.29
CA ASP A 63 23.37 9.69 -27.92
C ASP A 63 21.96 10.18 -27.51
N ASP A 64 21.26 10.76 -28.49
CA ASP A 64 20.02 11.50 -28.31
C ASP A 64 18.79 10.59 -28.05
N THR A 65 18.98 9.27 -28.16
CA THR A 65 17.94 8.24 -27.94
C THR A 65 17.49 8.10 -26.47
N LEU A 66 18.28 8.59 -25.51
CA LEU A 66 17.94 8.66 -24.08
C LEU A 66 17.89 10.12 -23.55
N MET A 67 17.62 11.09 -24.42
CA MET A 67 17.57 12.53 -24.10
C MET A 67 16.15 13.13 -24.10
N ALA A 68 15.11 12.34 -24.38
CA ALA A 68 13.81 12.83 -24.81
C ALA A 68 12.89 13.48 -23.73
N ILE A 69 13.39 13.84 -22.54
CA ILE A 69 12.67 14.75 -21.63
C ILE A 69 12.78 16.18 -22.17
N LYS A 70 11.97 16.49 -23.19
CA LYS A 70 11.81 17.83 -23.73
C LYS A 70 11.08 18.73 -22.73
N LEU A 71 11.83 19.42 -21.87
CA LEU A 71 11.20 20.20 -20.80
C LEU A 71 10.19 21.25 -21.32
N GLY A 72 8.96 21.17 -20.84
CA GLY A 72 7.87 22.09 -21.22
C GLY A 72 7.04 21.65 -22.43
N GLU A 73 7.41 20.56 -23.12
CA GLU A 73 6.45 19.78 -23.91
C GLU A 73 6.02 18.58 -23.06
N VAL A 74 4.70 18.32 -23.01
CA VAL A 74 4.18 17.07 -22.45
C VAL A 74 4.68 15.94 -23.35
N THR A 75 5.53 15.07 -22.82
CA THR A 75 5.91 13.82 -23.48
C THR A 75 4.66 12.98 -23.64
N GLU A 76 4.21 12.73 -24.88
CA GLU A 76 3.04 11.85 -25.12
C GLU A 76 3.28 10.51 -24.41
N PRO A 77 2.34 9.95 -23.62
CA PRO A 77 2.57 8.77 -22.77
C PRO A 77 3.13 7.55 -23.49
N GLU A 78 2.90 7.45 -24.80
CA GLU A 78 3.52 6.49 -25.72
C GLU A 78 5.06 6.44 -25.60
N ASN A 79 5.71 7.55 -25.25
CA ASN A 79 7.17 7.65 -25.05
C ASN A 79 7.62 7.35 -23.62
N HIS A 80 6.71 7.34 -22.64
CA HIS A 80 7.04 6.96 -21.26
C HIS A 80 7.18 5.44 -21.17
N ILE A 81 6.13 4.73 -21.58
CA ILE A 81 6.03 3.26 -21.61
C ILE A 81 7.19 2.67 -22.43
N ALA A 82 7.54 3.28 -23.57
CA ALA A 82 8.65 2.83 -24.42
C ALA A 82 10.04 2.87 -23.76
N ASN A 83 10.19 3.50 -22.58
CA ASN A 83 11.41 3.47 -21.77
C ASN A 83 11.28 2.61 -20.50
N CYS A 84 10.08 2.16 -20.13
CA CYS A 84 9.83 1.43 -18.87
C CYS A 84 10.62 0.12 -18.82
N ASP A 85 10.45 -0.76 -19.81
CA ASP A 85 11.16 -2.04 -19.93
C ASP A 85 12.68 -1.86 -19.79
N ALA A 86 13.26 -0.91 -20.54
CA ALA A 86 14.70 -0.69 -20.58
C ALA A 86 15.27 -0.11 -19.28
N ILE A 87 14.46 0.62 -18.51
CA ILE A 87 14.83 1.09 -17.17
C ILE A 87 14.63 -0.05 -16.16
N TYR A 88 13.55 -0.83 -16.26
CA TYR A 88 13.31 -1.99 -15.42
C TYR A 88 14.46 -3.00 -15.53
N ASP A 89 14.80 -3.45 -16.74
CA ASP A 89 15.91 -4.38 -17.01
C ASP A 89 17.23 -3.86 -16.41
N ALA A 90 17.50 -2.56 -16.56
CA ALA A 90 18.74 -1.93 -16.11
C ALA A 90 18.85 -1.73 -14.59
N GLN A 91 17.74 -1.67 -13.85
CA GLN A 91 17.75 -1.47 -12.39
C GLN A 91 17.33 -2.71 -11.59
N LEU A 92 16.49 -3.58 -12.16
CA LEU A 92 15.81 -4.70 -11.50
C LEU A 92 15.94 -6.04 -12.25
N GLY A 93 16.57 -6.09 -13.42
CA GLY A 93 16.75 -7.34 -14.18
C GLY A 93 17.51 -8.44 -13.42
N GLU A 94 18.46 -8.09 -12.55
CA GLU A 94 19.14 -9.04 -11.65
C GLU A 94 18.18 -9.61 -10.59
N TYR A 95 17.33 -8.76 -10.00
CA TYR A 95 16.28 -9.21 -9.09
C TYR A 95 15.30 -10.16 -9.79
N LEU A 96 14.84 -9.81 -11.01
CA LEU A 96 13.94 -10.64 -11.80
C LEU A 96 14.58 -12.02 -12.11
N GLU A 97 15.84 -12.07 -12.56
CA GLU A 97 16.53 -13.33 -12.88
C GLU A 97 16.66 -14.26 -11.65
N TYR A 98 16.76 -13.72 -10.44
CA TYR A 98 16.76 -14.52 -9.21
C TYR A 98 15.34 -14.90 -8.76
N TYR A 99 14.37 -14.01 -8.94
CA TYR A 99 12.99 -14.25 -8.52
C TYR A 99 12.24 -15.23 -9.44
N GLU A 100 12.47 -15.20 -10.76
CA GLU A 100 11.94 -16.19 -11.70
C GLU A 100 12.38 -17.62 -11.33
N LYS A 101 13.64 -17.82 -10.93
CA LYS A 101 14.16 -19.13 -10.45
C LYS A 101 13.47 -19.60 -9.17
N ALA A 102 13.02 -18.67 -8.31
CA ALA A 102 12.23 -19.02 -7.14
C ALA A 102 10.79 -19.40 -7.54
N LEU A 103 10.21 -18.73 -8.53
CA LEU A 103 8.87 -19.05 -9.07
C LEU A 103 8.82 -20.38 -9.85
N GLU A 104 9.96 -20.91 -10.30
CA GLU A 104 10.08 -22.27 -10.88
C GLU A 104 10.15 -23.40 -9.82
N GLU A 105 10.26 -23.10 -8.52
CA GLU A 105 10.46 -24.11 -7.47
C GLU A 105 9.15 -24.57 -6.80
N ASP A 106 8.94 -25.90 -6.83
CA ASP A 106 7.80 -26.60 -6.22
C ASP A 106 7.98 -26.77 -4.70
N ASP A 107 9.22 -26.94 -4.23
CA ASP A 107 9.54 -27.07 -2.80
C ASP A 107 9.36 -25.73 -2.07
N LEU A 108 8.48 -25.70 -1.06
CA LEU A 108 8.09 -24.47 -0.38
C LEU A 108 9.25 -23.83 0.41
N ASN A 109 10.06 -24.65 1.07
CA ASN A 109 11.14 -24.19 1.93
C ASN A 109 12.33 -23.70 1.10
N LEU A 110 12.68 -24.42 0.03
CA LEU A 110 13.67 -23.98 -0.95
C LEU A 110 13.20 -22.73 -1.70
N ARG A 111 11.93 -22.64 -2.11
CA ARG A 111 11.38 -21.42 -2.73
C ARG A 111 11.50 -20.22 -1.80
N TRP A 112 11.10 -20.31 -0.53
CA TRP A 112 11.23 -19.19 0.41
C TRP A 112 12.69 -18.74 0.60
N ALA A 113 13.65 -19.67 0.59
CA ALA A 113 15.07 -19.33 0.61
C ALA A 113 15.54 -18.63 -0.68
N LEU A 114 15.09 -19.08 -1.85
CA LEU A 114 15.40 -18.43 -3.15
C LEU A 114 14.74 -17.05 -3.27
N GLN A 115 13.51 -16.88 -2.76
CA GLN A 115 12.84 -15.58 -2.66
C GLN A 115 13.61 -14.60 -1.77
N ALA A 116 14.19 -15.06 -0.66
CA ALA A 116 15.03 -14.23 0.21
C ALA A 116 16.35 -13.80 -0.46
N ILE A 117 16.96 -14.68 -1.25
CA ILE A 117 18.12 -14.35 -2.08
C ILE A 117 17.73 -13.32 -3.16
N ALA A 118 16.56 -13.46 -3.79
CA ALA A 118 16.05 -12.48 -4.74
C ALA A 118 15.79 -11.12 -4.07
N GLU A 119 15.24 -11.08 -2.85
CA GLU A 119 15.06 -9.82 -2.12
C GLU A 119 16.40 -9.15 -1.79
N ALA A 120 17.47 -9.90 -1.48
CA ALA A 120 18.79 -9.30 -1.33
C ALA A 120 19.18 -8.55 -2.60
N LYS A 121 19.02 -9.15 -3.80
CA LYS A 121 19.25 -8.47 -5.08
C LYS A 121 18.33 -7.27 -5.32
N PHE A 122 17.10 -7.32 -4.84
CA PHE A 122 16.18 -6.18 -4.88
C PHE A 122 16.65 -5.02 -3.99
N LEU A 123 17.08 -5.28 -2.75
CA LEU A 123 17.58 -4.25 -1.84
C LEU A 123 18.93 -3.68 -2.30
N GLU A 124 19.82 -4.53 -2.83
CA GLU A 124 21.07 -4.11 -3.47
C GLU A 124 20.87 -3.10 -4.60
N SER A 125 19.78 -3.21 -5.36
CA SER A 125 19.47 -2.28 -6.45
C SER A 125 19.35 -0.82 -5.97
N GLY A 126 19.05 -0.60 -4.70
CA GLY A 126 18.74 0.72 -4.15
C GLY A 126 17.55 1.39 -4.85
N VAL A 127 16.63 0.65 -5.46
CA VAL A 127 15.43 1.23 -6.10
C VAL A 127 14.41 1.70 -5.06
N ILE A 128 14.29 1.00 -3.93
CA ILE A 128 13.54 1.44 -2.75
C ILE A 128 14.37 1.32 -1.47
N LEU A 129 14.09 2.16 -0.49
CA LEU A 129 14.59 2.05 0.87
C LEU A 129 13.43 1.69 1.80
N PRO A 130 13.36 0.46 2.34
CA PRO A 130 12.47 0.16 3.46
C PRO A 130 12.69 1.17 4.57
N ALA A 131 11.62 1.78 5.08
CA ALA A 131 11.72 2.93 5.98
C ALA A 131 11.06 2.66 7.33
N THR A 132 9.76 2.34 7.31
CA THR A 132 8.96 2.18 8.54
C THR A 132 7.83 1.18 8.39
N THR A 133 7.44 0.54 9.50
CA THR A 133 6.17 -0.20 9.63
C THR A 133 5.16 0.58 10.49
N GLN A 134 3.88 0.17 10.45
CA GLN A 134 2.90 0.68 11.41
C GLN A 134 3.15 0.06 12.80
N GLY A 135 2.64 0.71 13.85
CA GLY A 135 2.87 0.28 15.23
C GLY A 135 4.22 0.77 15.78
N GLY A 136 4.79 0.07 16.76
CA GLY A 136 6.04 0.48 17.44
C GLY A 136 5.93 1.79 18.23
N THR A 137 4.72 2.31 18.48
CA THR A 137 4.46 3.64 19.03
C THR A 137 4.05 3.62 20.50
N ASN A 138 4.45 4.65 21.25
CA ASN A 138 3.89 4.94 22.58
C ASN A 138 2.36 5.01 22.50
N SER A 139 1.65 4.29 23.37
CA SER A 139 0.21 4.02 23.25
C SER A 139 -0.47 3.92 24.63
N ILE A 140 -1.77 4.24 24.69
CA ILE A 140 -2.65 4.09 25.87
C ILE A 140 -3.98 3.47 25.41
N SER A 141 -4.49 2.44 26.09
CA SER A 141 -5.68 1.70 25.62
C SER A 141 -6.42 0.88 26.70
N ARG A 142 -7.75 0.81 26.57
CA ARG A 142 -8.71 -0.04 27.29
C ARG A 142 -8.83 -1.46 26.72
N VAL A 143 -8.27 -1.70 25.53
CA VAL A 143 -8.33 -3.00 24.84
C VAL A 143 -7.30 -3.97 25.43
N VAL A 144 -7.73 -5.14 25.88
CA VAL A 144 -6.87 -6.23 26.37
C VAL A 144 -5.97 -6.73 25.22
N PRO A 145 -4.65 -6.85 25.42
CA PRO A 145 -3.75 -7.35 24.37
C PRO A 145 -4.14 -8.78 23.96
N TYR A 146 -3.97 -9.10 22.67
CA TYR A 146 -4.24 -10.43 22.09
C TYR A 146 -5.68 -10.93 22.30
N SER A 147 -6.67 -10.01 22.24
CA SER A 147 -8.11 -10.34 22.30
C SER A 147 -8.88 -10.06 21.00
N THR A 148 -8.29 -9.31 20.07
CA THR A 148 -8.69 -9.21 18.67
C THR A 148 -8.16 -10.39 17.86
N TYR A 149 -8.73 -10.64 16.69
CA TYR A 149 -8.11 -11.54 15.70
C TYR A 149 -6.70 -11.05 15.33
N PHE A 150 -5.84 -11.97 14.89
CA PHE A 150 -4.48 -11.67 14.49
C PHE A 150 -4.12 -12.46 13.23
N ALA A 151 -3.70 -11.74 12.20
CA ALA A 151 -3.00 -12.29 11.05
C ALA A 151 -1.86 -11.33 10.70
N LEU A 152 -0.77 -11.84 10.11
CA LEU A 152 0.24 -10.98 9.49
C LEU A 152 -0.16 -10.54 8.08
N TRP A 153 -1.22 -11.10 7.51
CA TRP A 153 -1.68 -10.87 6.14
C TRP A 153 -3.20 -10.96 6.02
N GLY A 154 -3.71 -10.48 4.89
CA GLY A 154 -5.11 -10.47 4.57
C GLY A 154 -5.92 -9.54 5.47
N ASN A 155 -7.22 -9.84 5.66
CA ASN A 155 -8.17 -8.89 6.25
C ASN A 155 -8.62 -9.19 7.70
N ASP A 156 -8.18 -10.30 8.30
CA ASP A 156 -8.73 -10.71 9.60
C ASP A 156 -8.28 -9.83 10.78
N ALA A 157 -7.19 -9.06 10.64
CA ALA A 157 -6.74 -8.12 11.66
C ALA A 157 -7.78 -7.03 11.97
N ASP A 158 -8.65 -6.69 11.01
CA ASP A 158 -9.72 -5.69 11.17
C ASP A 158 -10.96 -6.25 11.90
N LYS A 159 -11.04 -7.57 12.11
CA LYS A 159 -12.19 -8.23 12.77
C LYS A 159 -12.17 -8.02 14.28
N VAL A 160 -12.73 -6.89 14.70
CA VAL A 160 -12.80 -6.44 16.11
C VAL A 160 -13.81 -7.18 17.00
N HIS A 161 -14.67 -8.05 16.46
CA HIS A 161 -15.88 -8.53 17.16
C HIS A 161 -15.62 -9.36 18.42
N THR A 162 -14.45 -9.98 18.57
CA THR A 162 -14.06 -10.72 19.79
C THR A 162 -13.28 -9.89 20.81
N ALA A 163 -13.02 -8.61 20.57
CA ALA A 163 -12.17 -7.83 21.46
C ALA A 163 -12.71 -7.79 22.91
N LEU A 164 -11.79 -7.74 23.88
CA LEU A 164 -12.12 -7.52 25.28
C LEU A 164 -11.71 -6.08 25.63
N VAL A 165 -12.71 -5.22 25.83
CA VAL A 165 -12.51 -3.79 26.09
C VAL A 165 -13.01 -3.46 27.49
N ALA A 166 -12.14 -2.87 28.32
CA ALA A 166 -12.49 -2.41 29.66
C ALA A 166 -13.25 -1.08 29.64
N THR A 167 -13.96 -0.76 30.71
CA THR A 167 -14.51 0.59 30.95
C THR A 167 -13.41 1.60 31.30
N GLU A 168 -12.44 1.17 32.10
CA GLU A 168 -11.29 1.95 32.57
C GLU A 168 -10.01 1.64 31.78
N LEU A 169 -9.06 2.59 31.77
CA LEU A 169 -7.75 2.38 31.15
C LEU A 169 -6.96 1.26 31.87
N ILE A 170 -6.45 0.30 31.08
CA ILE A 170 -5.65 -0.80 31.62
C ILE A 170 -4.32 -0.25 32.14
N LYS A 171 -4.00 -0.53 33.41
CA LYS A 171 -2.74 -0.14 34.03
C LYS A 171 -1.56 -0.85 33.37
N LYS A 172 -0.40 -0.19 33.34
CA LYS A 172 0.84 -0.71 32.75
C LYS A 172 1.23 -2.08 33.31
N GLU A 173 1.19 -2.25 34.62
CA GLU A 173 1.53 -3.51 35.29
C GLU A 173 0.50 -4.62 35.03
N ASP A 174 -0.77 -4.25 34.80
CA ASP A 174 -1.83 -5.21 34.45
C ASP A 174 -1.69 -5.64 32.98
N ARG A 175 -1.33 -4.72 32.06
CA ARG A 175 -1.03 -5.03 30.65
C ARG A 175 0.21 -5.92 30.49
N GLU A 176 1.29 -5.64 31.22
CA GLU A 176 2.49 -6.49 31.16
C GLU A 176 2.26 -7.88 31.77
N ALA A 177 1.41 -8.00 32.80
CA ALA A 177 0.97 -9.30 33.29
C ALA A 177 0.09 -10.07 32.28
N LEU A 178 -0.76 -9.38 31.51
CA LEU A 178 -1.52 -9.98 30.40
C LEU A 178 -0.61 -10.42 29.24
N LYS A 179 0.46 -9.67 28.94
CA LYS A 179 1.48 -10.09 27.95
C LYS A 179 2.30 -11.29 28.42
N ALA A 180 2.68 -11.36 29.70
CA ALA A 180 3.33 -12.55 30.24
C ALA A 180 2.40 -13.78 30.17
N MET A 181 1.12 -13.60 30.56
CA MET A 181 0.09 -14.64 30.44
C MET A 181 -0.14 -15.11 29.00
N TRP A 182 -0.01 -14.22 28.01
CA TRP A 182 -0.05 -14.59 26.60
C TRP A 182 1.12 -15.50 26.22
N ASN A 183 2.34 -15.11 26.57
CA ASN A 183 3.54 -15.89 26.27
C ASN A 183 3.53 -17.27 26.95
N ASP A 184 2.88 -17.40 28.12
CA ASP A 184 2.68 -18.67 28.83
C ASP A 184 1.52 -19.54 28.26
N LEU A 185 0.57 -18.96 27.51
CA LEU A 185 -0.68 -19.63 27.10
C LEU A 185 -0.95 -19.67 25.57
N LYS A 186 -0.18 -18.99 24.72
CA LYS A 186 -0.32 -19.10 23.26
C LYS A 186 -0.08 -20.56 22.82
N GLY A 187 -0.88 -21.04 21.86
CA GLY A 187 -0.91 -22.43 21.42
C GLY A 187 -1.77 -23.34 22.28
N THR A 188 -2.48 -22.81 23.28
CA THR A 188 -3.38 -23.60 24.16
C THR A 188 -4.86 -23.33 23.93
N GLY A 189 -5.24 -22.21 23.27
CA GLY A 189 -6.63 -21.77 23.17
C GLY A 189 -7.27 -21.35 24.51
N THR A 190 -6.50 -21.24 25.60
CA THR A 190 -7.04 -20.92 26.95
C THR A 190 -6.87 -19.46 27.36
N TYR A 191 -6.01 -18.69 26.68
CA TYR A 191 -5.67 -17.32 27.05
C TYR A 191 -6.91 -16.44 27.22
N TYR A 192 -7.85 -16.50 26.28
CA TYR A 192 -8.97 -15.57 26.19
C TYR A 192 -9.89 -15.59 27.44
N GLU A 193 -10.17 -16.76 28.01
CA GLU A 193 -10.99 -16.90 29.22
C GLU A 193 -10.20 -16.59 30.50
N GLU A 194 -8.91 -16.94 30.57
CA GLU A 194 -8.05 -16.56 31.69
C GLU A 194 -7.78 -15.04 31.71
N ALA A 195 -7.73 -14.37 30.55
CA ALA A 195 -7.65 -12.92 30.44
C ALA A 195 -8.92 -12.23 30.93
N LYS A 196 -10.13 -12.71 30.55
CA LYS A 196 -11.41 -12.23 31.12
C LYS A 196 -11.43 -12.33 32.64
N LYS A 197 -11.03 -13.49 33.16
CA LYS A 197 -10.94 -13.79 34.60
C LYS A 197 -9.93 -12.89 35.32
N PHE A 198 -8.75 -12.70 34.75
CA PHE A 198 -7.73 -11.75 35.27
C PHE A 198 -8.28 -10.33 35.34
N MET A 199 -8.98 -9.86 34.31
CA MET A 199 -9.58 -8.53 34.29
C MET A 199 -10.60 -8.36 35.42
N ALA A 200 -11.47 -9.36 35.63
CA ALA A 200 -12.42 -9.37 36.74
C ALA A 200 -11.72 -9.43 38.13
N ASP A 201 -10.71 -10.27 38.30
CA ASP A 201 -9.93 -10.39 39.55
C ASP A 201 -9.13 -9.11 39.87
N LYS A 202 -8.74 -8.34 38.86
CA LYS A 202 -8.15 -6.99 39.01
C LYS A 202 -9.17 -5.86 39.17
N GLY A 203 -10.47 -6.17 39.10
CA GLY A 203 -11.56 -5.21 39.29
C GLY A 203 -11.86 -4.31 38.08
N TYR A 204 -11.51 -4.74 36.87
CA TYR A 204 -11.99 -4.11 35.64
C TYR A 204 -13.37 -4.65 35.27
N GLU A 205 -14.27 -3.75 34.88
CA GLU A 205 -15.51 -4.12 34.18
C GLU A 205 -15.21 -4.13 32.67
N LEU A 206 -15.64 -5.19 31.98
CA LEU A 206 -15.59 -5.27 30.52
C LEU A 206 -16.91 -4.77 29.93
N LYS A 207 -16.84 -4.06 28.80
CA LYS A 207 -17.98 -3.53 28.05
C LYS A 207 -18.06 -4.14 26.65
N ASP A 208 -19.23 -4.05 26.05
CA ASP A 208 -19.59 -4.54 24.72
C ASP A 208 -19.62 -3.44 23.64
N GLU A 209 -19.16 -2.23 23.96
CA GLU A 209 -18.95 -1.15 22.98
C GLU A 209 -17.46 -0.87 22.78
N TRP A 210 -16.98 -0.80 21.53
CA TRP A 210 -15.67 -0.24 21.17
C TRP A 210 -15.86 1.03 20.34
N THR A 211 -15.14 2.10 20.64
CA THR A 211 -15.08 3.34 19.86
C THR A 211 -13.63 3.75 19.54
N TYR A 212 -13.34 4.07 18.28
CA TYR A 212 -12.03 4.54 17.79
C TYR A 212 -12.17 5.57 16.66
N PHE A 213 -11.04 6.09 16.14
CA PHE A 213 -11.03 7.09 15.06
C PHE A 213 -10.77 6.47 13.69
N TYR A 214 -11.37 7.06 12.66
CA TYR A 214 -11.08 6.81 11.24
C TYR A 214 -10.87 8.16 10.51
N THR A 215 -10.19 8.12 9.36
CA THR A 215 -9.65 9.32 8.68
C THR A 215 -10.25 9.61 7.29
N SER A 216 -10.97 8.66 6.68
CA SER A 216 -11.67 8.83 5.39
C SER A 216 -12.92 7.97 5.34
N ASP A 217 -14.04 8.50 4.85
CA ASP A 217 -15.25 7.70 4.61
C ASP A 217 -15.10 6.71 3.45
N PRO A 218 -15.76 5.54 3.50
CA PRO A 218 -15.92 4.67 2.35
C PRO A 218 -16.56 5.39 1.15
N LYS A 219 -16.05 5.11 -0.05
CA LYS A 219 -16.55 5.57 -1.36
C LYS A 219 -17.44 4.52 -2.03
N THR A 220 -17.25 3.24 -1.69
CA THR A 220 -18.17 2.14 -2.02
C THR A 220 -18.45 1.29 -0.77
N TRP A 221 -19.50 0.48 -0.83
CA TRP A 221 -19.77 -0.62 0.10
C TRP A 221 -19.65 -2.00 -0.56
N ASP A 222 -19.22 -2.01 -1.83
CA ASP A 222 -18.96 -3.21 -2.63
C ASP A 222 -17.54 -3.73 -2.38
N TYR A 223 -17.43 -4.80 -1.57
CA TYR A 223 -16.14 -5.40 -1.17
C TYR A 223 -15.42 -6.15 -2.30
N LEU A 224 -16.03 -6.27 -3.49
CA LEU A 224 -15.44 -6.90 -4.67
C LEU A 224 -15.09 -5.88 -5.77
N ALA A 225 -15.32 -4.58 -5.51
CA ALA A 225 -15.13 -3.49 -6.47
C ALA A 225 -14.28 -2.32 -5.91
N THR A 226 -13.32 -2.61 -5.02
CA THR A 226 -12.37 -1.63 -4.48
C THR A 226 -11.11 -2.31 -3.90
N TYR A 227 -9.99 -1.60 -3.96
CA TYR A 227 -8.70 -1.94 -3.34
C TYR A 227 -8.31 -0.96 -2.21
N TYR A 228 -9.12 0.07 -1.92
CA TYR A 228 -8.80 1.08 -0.90
C TYR A 228 -9.12 0.58 0.51
N SER A 229 -8.16 0.69 1.45
CA SER A 229 -8.36 0.25 2.84
C SER A 229 -9.53 0.98 3.53
N ALA A 230 -9.69 2.29 3.27
CA ALA A 230 -10.80 3.09 3.80
C ALA A 230 -12.19 2.61 3.34
N ASP A 231 -12.28 1.80 2.29
CA ASP A 231 -13.49 1.06 1.93
C ASP A 231 -13.50 -0.31 2.63
N SER A 232 -12.46 -1.13 2.42
CA SER A 232 -12.44 -2.53 2.86
C SER A 232 -12.53 -2.67 4.39
N GLU A 233 -11.75 -1.92 5.17
CA GLU A 233 -11.76 -1.92 6.64
C GLU A 233 -13.21 -1.84 7.20
N ALA A 234 -14.06 -1.02 6.57
CA ALA A 234 -15.44 -0.80 6.99
C ALA A 234 -16.39 -1.92 6.53
N ILE A 235 -16.17 -2.48 5.34
CA ILE A 235 -17.04 -3.50 4.76
C ILE A 235 -16.72 -4.89 5.32
N LEU A 236 -15.47 -5.17 5.68
CA LEU A 236 -15.02 -6.44 6.27
C LEU A 236 -15.77 -6.86 7.54
N LEU A 237 -16.28 -5.88 8.31
CA LEU A 237 -17.14 -6.10 9.47
C LEU A 237 -18.53 -6.66 9.12
N THR A 238 -18.92 -6.63 7.84
CA THR A 238 -20.26 -7.00 7.33
C THR A 238 -20.30 -8.38 6.66
N ILE A 239 -19.13 -8.96 6.37
CA ILE A 239 -18.94 -10.24 5.66
C ILE A 239 -18.12 -11.25 6.48
N ASP A 240 -17.93 -12.44 5.94
CA ASP A 240 -17.11 -13.51 6.52
C ASP A 240 -16.53 -14.38 5.38
N GLY A 241 -15.41 -15.05 5.63
CA GLY A 241 -14.67 -15.84 4.64
C GLY A 241 -14.97 -17.34 4.72
N LEU A 242 -14.40 -18.15 3.82
CA LEU A 242 -14.45 -19.62 3.97
C LEU A 242 -13.71 -20.05 5.24
N TYR A 243 -12.55 -19.45 5.48
CA TYR A 243 -11.72 -19.61 6.67
C TYR A 243 -11.41 -18.24 7.27
N SER A 244 -10.97 -18.20 8.54
CA SER A 244 -10.59 -16.96 9.22
C SER A 244 -9.58 -17.24 10.34
N TYR A 245 -8.58 -16.39 10.49
CA TYR A 245 -7.56 -16.44 11.54
C TYR A 245 -8.14 -16.05 12.91
N ASP A 246 -7.77 -16.81 13.94
CA ASP A 246 -8.15 -16.52 15.33
C ASP A 246 -7.21 -15.49 16.01
N GLN A 247 -7.34 -15.33 17.34
CA GLN A 247 -6.51 -14.40 18.10
C GLN A 247 -5.05 -14.87 18.23
N GLU A 248 -4.75 -16.15 18.00
CA GLU A 248 -3.40 -16.74 18.10
C GLU A 248 -2.64 -16.74 16.77
N GLY A 249 -3.33 -16.46 15.66
CA GLY A 249 -2.77 -16.51 14.30
C GLY A 249 -2.96 -17.87 13.63
N VAL A 250 -3.92 -18.67 14.07
CA VAL A 250 -4.22 -19.99 13.47
C VAL A 250 -5.46 -19.86 12.58
N LEU A 251 -5.39 -20.39 11.37
CA LEU A 251 -6.49 -20.38 10.40
C LEU A 251 -7.58 -21.39 10.82
N GLN A 252 -8.80 -20.91 11.08
CA GLN A 252 -9.95 -21.71 11.54
C GLN A 252 -11.05 -21.79 10.46
N PRO A 253 -11.86 -22.88 10.40
CA PRO A 253 -13.00 -22.97 9.49
C PRO A 253 -14.08 -21.92 9.84
N SER A 254 -14.37 -21.01 8.90
CA SER A 254 -15.36 -19.93 9.10
C SER A 254 -16.69 -20.25 8.41
N LEU A 255 -17.00 -19.77 7.20
CA LEU A 255 -18.22 -20.20 6.46
C LEU A 255 -18.12 -21.64 5.90
N ALA A 256 -16.90 -22.16 5.74
CA ALA A 256 -16.64 -23.58 5.53
C ALA A 256 -16.58 -24.35 6.85
N THR A 257 -16.86 -25.65 6.76
CA THR A 257 -16.75 -26.62 7.86
C THR A 257 -15.57 -27.56 7.69
N ASP A 258 -15.21 -27.88 6.45
CA ASP A 258 -14.16 -28.82 6.07
C ASP A 258 -13.73 -28.57 4.60
N TYR A 259 -12.58 -29.10 4.19
CA TYR A 259 -12.11 -29.05 2.79
C TYR A 259 -11.27 -30.28 2.39
N GLU A 260 -11.39 -30.67 1.12
CA GLU A 260 -10.56 -31.70 0.48
C GLU A 260 -9.69 -31.06 -0.61
N VAL A 261 -8.43 -31.49 -0.73
CA VAL A 261 -7.49 -31.10 -1.80
C VAL A 261 -7.17 -32.34 -2.65
N SER A 262 -7.07 -32.17 -3.97
CA SER A 262 -6.70 -33.26 -4.89
C SER A 262 -5.22 -33.66 -4.79
N ASP A 263 -4.92 -34.90 -5.20
CA ASP A 263 -3.55 -35.47 -5.22
C ASP A 263 -2.53 -34.64 -6.03
N ASP A 264 -2.99 -33.77 -6.93
CA ASP A 264 -2.20 -32.87 -7.78
C ASP A 264 -2.15 -31.41 -7.27
N GLY A 265 -2.82 -31.09 -6.16
CA GLY A 265 -2.88 -29.74 -5.59
C GLY A 265 -3.69 -28.71 -6.40
N LEU A 266 -4.39 -29.14 -7.46
CA LEU A 266 -5.10 -28.23 -8.38
C LEU A 266 -6.57 -28.00 -8.02
N LYS A 267 -7.19 -28.82 -7.17
CA LYS A 267 -8.61 -28.69 -6.80
C LYS A 267 -8.79 -28.62 -5.29
N TYR A 268 -9.59 -27.65 -4.86
CA TYR A 268 -9.97 -27.45 -3.47
C TYR A 268 -11.49 -27.50 -3.36
N THR A 269 -12.03 -28.51 -2.66
CA THR A 269 -13.47 -28.73 -2.49
C THR A 269 -13.89 -28.43 -1.05
N PHE A 270 -14.65 -27.37 -0.84
CA PHE A 270 -15.11 -26.89 0.47
C PHE A 270 -16.53 -27.37 0.79
N LYS A 271 -16.78 -27.71 2.06
CA LYS A 271 -18.10 -28.04 2.60
C LYS A 271 -18.63 -26.89 3.43
N LEU A 272 -19.65 -26.20 2.92
CA LEU A 272 -20.21 -24.99 3.50
C LEU A 272 -21.13 -25.29 4.70
N ARG A 273 -21.35 -24.30 5.57
CA ARG A 273 -22.35 -24.39 6.64
C ARG A 273 -23.77 -24.25 6.09
N GLU A 274 -24.56 -25.31 6.20
CA GLU A 274 -26.03 -25.26 6.09
C GLU A 274 -26.63 -24.27 7.11
N GLY A 275 -27.75 -23.61 6.77
CA GLY A 275 -28.49 -22.77 7.71
C GLY A 275 -27.97 -21.33 7.90
N VAL A 276 -26.84 -20.93 7.30
CA VAL A 276 -26.32 -19.57 7.40
C VAL A 276 -27.19 -18.61 6.58
N LYS A 277 -27.51 -17.44 7.15
CA LYS A 277 -28.49 -16.50 6.57
C LYS A 277 -27.85 -15.19 6.14
N TRP A 278 -28.09 -14.83 4.89
CA TRP A 278 -27.95 -13.46 4.40
C TRP A 278 -29.07 -12.59 4.96
N VAL A 279 -28.73 -11.41 5.44
CA VAL A 279 -29.69 -10.41 5.91
C VAL A 279 -29.44 -9.03 5.31
N ASP A 280 -30.43 -8.14 5.37
CA ASP A 280 -30.24 -6.73 5.00
C ASP A 280 -29.78 -5.87 6.20
N SER A 281 -29.58 -4.56 5.97
CA SER A 281 -29.19 -3.58 7.00
C SER A 281 -30.13 -3.52 8.22
N GLN A 282 -31.36 -4.06 8.08
CA GLN A 282 -32.38 -4.12 9.14
C GLN A 282 -32.42 -5.50 9.84
N GLY A 283 -31.49 -6.40 9.53
CA GLY A 283 -31.39 -7.74 10.08
C GLY A 283 -32.50 -8.70 9.61
N ARG A 284 -33.17 -8.39 8.49
CA ARG A 284 -34.24 -9.23 7.92
C ARG A 284 -33.63 -10.27 7.00
N GLU A 285 -34.04 -11.54 7.14
CA GLU A 285 -33.59 -12.63 6.26
C GLU A 285 -33.91 -12.33 4.79
N VAL A 286 -32.88 -12.42 3.95
CA VAL A 286 -32.92 -12.24 2.49
C VAL A 286 -32.90 -13.60 1.81
N ALA A 287 -31.91 -14.43 2.16
CA ALA A 287 -31.65 -15.74 1.58
C ALA A 287 -30.88 -16.64 2.56
N GLU A 288 -30.80 -17.92 2.24
CA GLU A 288 -29.80 -18.84 2.81
C GLU A 288 -28.51 -18.74 1.98
N MET A 289 -27.35 -18.85 2.62
CA MET A 289 -26.06 -18.86 1.93
C MET A 289 -25.89 -20.19 1.20
N VAL A 290 -25.53 -20.13 -0.08
CA VAL A 290 -25.31 -21.32 -0.94
C VAL A 290 -23.99 -21.22 -1.70
N ALA A 291 -23.49 -22.33 -2.24
CA ALA A 291 -22.23 -22.33 -3.00
C ALA A 291 -22.25 -21.40 -4.24
N ASP A 292 -23.43 -21.14 -4.81
CA ASP A 292 -23.59 -20.18 -5.91
C ASP A 292 -23.30 -18.72 -5.51
N ASP A 293 -23.38 -18.35 -4.23
CA ASP A 293 -23.00 -17.01 -3.76
C ASP A 293 -21.48 -16.75 -3.91
N PHE A 294 -20.65 -17.80 -3.87
CA PHE A 294 -19.21 -17.71 -4.14
C PHE A 294 -18.90 -17.66 -5.64
N VAL A 295 -19.68 -18.38 -6.45
CA VAL A 295 -19.63 -18.31 -7.92
C VAL A 295 -20.02 -16.89 -8.38
N ALA A 296 -21.09 -16.32 -7.80
CA ALA A 296 -21.53 -14.96 -8.04
C ALA A 296 -20.47 -13.92 -7.63
N ALA A 297 -19.86 -14.07 -6.45
CA ALA A 297 -18.81 -13.17 -5.97
C ALA A 297 -17.61 -13.12 -6.92
N MET A 298 -17.09 -14.28 -7.31
CA MET A 298 -15.96 -14.36 -8.23
C MET A 298 -16.29 -13.80 -9.61
N GLN A 299 -17.52 -14.00 -10.11
CA GLN A 299 -17.95 -13.41 -11.37
C GLN A 299 -18.00 -11.87 -11.28
N HIS A 300 -18.66 -11.34 -10.26
CA HIS A 300 -18.75 -9.89 -10.03
C HIS A 300 -17.39 -9.25 -9.78
N LEU A 301 -16.43 -9.92 -9.13
CA LEU A 301 -15.05 -9.45 -9.00
C LEU A 301 -14.39 -9.19 -10.37
N LEU A 302 -14.47 -10.17 -11.28
CA LEU A 302 -13.86 -10.08 -12.61
C LEU A 302 -14.62 -9.13 -13.55
N ASP A 303 -15.93 -8.98 -13.36
CA ASP A 303 -16.76 -8.00 -14.09
C ASP A 303 -16.55 -6.57 -13.58
N ALA A 304 -16.40 -6.39 -12.27
CA ALA A 304 -16.26 -5.09 -11.60
C ALA A 304 -14.89 -4.44 -11.81
N LYS A 305 -13.83 -5.26 -11.84
CA LYS A 305 -12.42 -4.84 -12.01
C LYS A 305 -12.02 -3.78 -10.98
N GLY A 306 -12.15 -4.19 -9.72
CA GLY A 306 -11.98 -3.35 -8.54
C GLY A 306 -10.53 -3.03 -8.17
N GLY A 307 -9.54 -3.52 -8.91
CA GLY A 307 -8.11 -3.42 -8.59
C GLY A 307 -7.58 -4.55 -7.71
N LEU A 308 -8.35 -5.65 -7.57
CA LEU A 308 -7.98 -6.83 -6.78
C LEU A 308 -8.07 -8.14 -7.58
N GLU A 309 -8.52 -8.08 -8.84
CA GLU A 309 -8.69 -9.24 -9.71
C GLU A 309 -7.37 -9.99 -10.00
N TYR A 310 -6.22 -9.34 -9.87
CA TYR A 310 -4.91 -9.99 -10.04
C TYR A 310 -4.67 -11.10 -8.99
N LEU A 311 -5.29 -11.02 -7.81
CA LEU A 311 -5.17 -12.04 -6.76
C LEU A 311 -5.78 -13.38 -7.17
N VAL A 312 -6.57 -13.42 -8.25
CA VAL A 312 -7.17 -14.65 -8.79
C VAL A 312 -6.60 -15.05 -10.16
N THR A 313 -5.72 -14.25 -10.78
CA THR A 313 -4.97 -14.62 -12.00
C THR A 313 -3.70 -15.40 -11.67
N SER A 314 -2.85 -15.69 -12.66
CA SER A 314 -1.58 -16.41 -12.49
C SER A 314 -0.56 -15.74 -11.54
N ALA A 315 -0.74 -14.43 -11.29
CA ALA A 315 0.04 -13.62 -10.33
C ALA A 315 -0.39 -13.80 -8.86
N GLY A 316 -1.54 -14.42 -8.61
CA GLY A 316 -2.06 -14.76 -7.29
C GLY A 316 -2.41 -16.24 -7.18
N ALA A 317 -3.67 -16.56 -6.89
CA ALA A 317 -4.16 -17.93 -6.70
C ALA A 317 -4.09 -18.81 -7.97
N GLY A 318 -4.09 -18.20 -9.17
CA GLY A 318 -4.15 -18.91 -10.43
C GLY A 318 -5.47 -19.64 -10.66
N ILE A 319 -6.62 -18.99 -10.43
CA ILE A 319 -7.93 -19.59 -10.73
C ILE A 319 -8.03 -19.87 -12.23
N LEU A 320 -8.39 -21.11 -12.60
CA LEU A 320 -8.49 -21.54 -14.00
C LEU A 320 -9.38 -20.62 -14.82
N ASN A 321 -8.91 -20.19 -15.99
CA ASN A 321 -9.60 -19.31 -16.94
C ASN A 321 -9.97 -17.90 -16.42
N ALA A 322 -9.53 -17.48 -15.23
CA ALA A 322 -9.85 -16.15 -14.69
C ALA A 322 -9.13 -15.02 -15.45
N GLU A 323 -7.87 -15.25 -15.85
CA GLU A 323 -7.07 -14.30 -16.62
C GLU A 323 -7.60 -14.18 -18.07
N GLU A 324 -7.95 -15.33 -18.66
CA GLU A 324 -8.57 -15.45 -19.98
C GLU A 324 -9.98 -14.83 -20.01
N TYR A 325 -10.74 -14.85 -18.90
CA TYR A 325 -12.01 -14.14 -18.75
C TYR A 325 -11.80 -12.62 -18.64
N LEU A 326 -10.82 -12.16 -17.86
CA LEU A 326 -10.47 -10.73 -17.78
C LEU A 326 -10.04 -10.16 -19.14
N ALA A 327 -9.32 -10.95 -19.94
CA ALA A 327 -8.92 -10.63 -21.31
C ALA A 327 -10.07 -10.72 -22.34
N GLY A 328 -11.18 -11.38 -21.99
CA GLY A 328 -12.32 -11.62 -22.88
C GLY A 328 -12.09 -12.71 -23.93
N GLU A 329 -11.10 -13.59 -23.72
CA GLU A 329 -10.89 -14.79 -24.54
C GLU A 329 -11.85 -15.92 -24.14
N VAL A 330 -12.13 -16.03 -22.83
CA VAL A 330 -13.23 -16.83 -22.28
C VAL A 330 -14.41 -15.91 -21.98
N THR A 331 -15.58 -16.19 -22.55
CA THR A 331 -16.81 -15.39 -22.35
C THR A 331 -17.94 -16.17 -21.66
N ASP A 332 -17.73 -17.43 -21.35
CA ASP A 332 -18.66 -18.27 -20.60
C ASP A 332 -18.07 -18.50 -19.20
N PHE A 333 -18.72 -17.96 -18.16
CA PHE A 333 -18.22 -18.05 -16.80
C PHE A 333 -18.29 -19.49 -16.25
N ASP A 334 -19.10 -20.38 -16.84
CA ASP A 334 -19.08 -21.82 -16.53
C ASP A 334 -17.74 -22.48 -16.91
N GLU A 335 -16.84 -21.82 -17.66
CA GLU A 335 -15.48 -22.29 -17.91
C GLU A 335 -14.48 -21.83 -16.82
N VAL A 336 -14.81 -20.87 -15.96
CA VAL A 336 -13.93 -20.37 -14.88
C VAL A 336 -13.83 -21.36 -13.71
N GLY A 337 -12.70 -21.35 -13.01
CA GLY A 337 -12.29 -22.29 -11.97
C GLY A 337 -13.02 -22.17 -10.62
N VAL A 338 -14.31 -21.82 -10.58
CA VAL A 338 -15.13 -21.73 -9.35
C VAL A 338 -16.53 -22.30 -9.59
N LYS A 339 -16.93 -23.34 -8.85
CA LYS A 339 -18.15 -24.12 -9.18
C LYS A 339 -18.91 -24.59 -7.94
N ALA A 340 -20.21 -24.29 -7.92
CA ALA A 340 -21.16 -24.95 -7.03
C ALA A 340 -21.43 -26.38 -7.54
N LEU A 341 -20.86 -27.40 -6.87
CA LEU A 341 -21.11 -28.81 -7.20
C LEU A 341 -22.49 -29.26 -6.69
N ASP A 342 -22.90 -28.72 -5.55
CA ASP A 342 -24.25 -28.76 -5.00
C ASP A 342 -24.48 -27.52 -4.12
N GLU A 343 -25.64 -27.43 -3.47
CA GLU A 343 -26.08 -26.27 -2.67
C GLU A 343 -25.07 -25.86 -1.57
N TYR A 344 -24.30 -26.81 -1.02
CA TYR A 344 -23.35 -26.60 0.08
C TYR A 344 -21.93 -27.12 -0.22
N THR A 345 -21.61 -27.35 -1.50
CA THR A 345 -20.28 -27.81 -1.94
C THR A 345 -19.73 -26.90 -3.02
N LEU A 346 -18.61 -26.24 -2.71
CA LEU A 346 -17.89 -25.32 -3.60
C LEU A 346 -16.57 -25.95 -4.02
N GLU A 347 -16.29 -25.99 -5.32
CA GLU A 347 -14.99 -26.40 -5.87
C GLU A 347 -14.28 -25.19 -6.49
N TYR A 348 -13.03 -24.94 -6.07
CA TYR A 348 -12.09 -24.14 -6.84
C TYR A 348 -11.14 -25.04 -7.63
N THR A 349 -10.77 -24.63 -8.84
CA THR A 349 -9.76 -25.29 -9.68
C THR A 349 -8.70 -24.28 -10.11
N LEU A 350 -7.43 -24.61 -9.86
CA LEU A 350 -6.26 -23.77 -10.11
C LEU A 350 -5.52 -24.20 -11.39
N THR A 351 -4.68 -23.32 -11.94
CA THR A 351 -3.79 -23.58 -13.08
C THR A 351 -2.47 -24.25 -12.68
N LYS A 352 -2.02 -24.01 -11.45
CA LYS A 352 -0.82 -24.57 -10.82
C LYS A 352 -1.08 -24.81 -9.32
N PRO A 353 -0.31 -25.68 -8.63
CA PRO A 353 -0.42 -25.82 -7.17
C PRO A 353 -0.10 -24.48 -6.49
N CYS A 354 -0.87 -24.11 -5.47
CA CYS A 354 -0.71 -22.84 -4.75
C CYS A 354 -0.67 -23.10 -3.24
N SER A 355 0.54 -23.23 -2.69
CA SER A 355 0.76 -23.57 -1.27
C SER A 355 0.11 -22.59 -0.29
N PHE A 356 0.02 -21.31 -0.68
CA PHE A 356 -0.58 -20.24 0.12
C PHE A 356 -2.08 -20.01 -0.14
N PHE A 357 -2.74 -20.76 -1.03
CA PHE A 357 -4.15 -20.55 -1.38
C PHE A 357 -5.08 -20.50 -0.15
N MET A 358 -4.88 -21.40 0.82
CA MET A 358 -5.64 -21.42 2.07
C MET A 358 -5.51 -20.14 2.90
N SER A 359 -4.36 -19.44 2.82
CA SER A 359 -4.14 -18.16 3.49
C SER A 359 -4.86 -16.99 2.82
N MET A 360 -5.23 -17.12 1.55
CA MET A 360 -5.98 -16.12 0.79
C MET A 360 -7.47 -16.14 1.15
N LEU A 361 -7.99 -17.22 1.74
CA LEU A 361 -9.43 -17.42 2.00
C LEU A 361 -10.02 -16.55 3.12
N SER A 362 -9.16 -15.81 3.83
CA SER A 362 -9.52 -14.72 4.75
C SER A 362 -9.65 -13.35 4.06
N TYR A 363 -9.29 -13.24 2.77
CA TYR A 363 -9.34 -12.00 2.00
C TYR A 363 -10.71 -11.80 1.35
N ASN A 364 -11.14 -10.55 1.20
CA ASN A 364 -12.45 -10.15 0.66
C ASN A 364 -12.76 -10.72 -0.72
N VAL A 365 -11.77 -10.94 -1.59
CA VAL A 365 -11.95 -11.50 -2.95
C VAL A 365 -12.45 -12.95 -2.97
N PHE A 366 -12.34 -13.68 -1.85
CA PHE A 366 -12.86 -15.05 -1.68
C PHE A 366 -14.10 -15.12 -0.77
N ALA A 367 -14.65 -13.98 -0.34
CA ALA A 367 -15.91 -13.92 0.39
C ALA A 367 -17.11 -14.09 -0.58
N PRO A 368 -18.23 -14.70 -0.12
CA PRO A 368 -19.41 -14.87 -0.96
C PRO A 368 -20.20 -13.56 -1.12
N MET A 369 -21.03 -13.45 -2.15
CA MET A 369 -22.02 -12.38 -2.30
C MET A 369 -23.42 -12.95 -2.52
N CYS A 370 -24.44 -12.41 -1.84
CA CYS A 370 -25.81 -12.88 -2.01
C CYS A 370 -26.33 -12.58 -3.44
N ARG A 371 -26.34 -13.56 -4.34
CA ARG A 371 -26.80 -13.35 -5.73
C ARG A 371 -28.25 -12.83 -5.76
N THR A 372 -29.10 -13.39 -4.91
CA THR A 372 -30.51 -12.97 -4.76
C THR A 372 -30.65 -11.50 -4.38
N TYR A 373 -29.74 -10.94 -3.58
CA TYR A 373 -29.78 -9.53 -3.21
C TYR A 373 -29.18 -8.62 -4.29
N TYR A 374 -28.07 -9.06 -4.90
CA TYR A 374 -27.42 -8.39 -6.02
C TYR A 374 -28.38 -8.15 -7.19
N ASP A 375 -29.06 -9.21 -7.64
CA ASP A 375 -30.11 -9.16 -8.67
C ASP A 375 -31.24 -8.18 -8.28
N SER A 376 -31.65 -8.19 -6.99
CA SER A 376 -32.70 -7.30 -6.48
C SER A 376 -32.30 -5.81 -6.45
N MET A 377 -30.98 -5.54 -6.42
CA MET A 377 -30.37 -4.21 -6.46
C MET A 377 -29.95 -3.79 -7.87
N GLY A 378 -30.43 -4.50 -8.90
CA GLY A 378 -30.14 -4.18 -10.30
C GLY A 378 -28.75 -4.60 -10.77
N GLY A 379 -28.09 -5.52 -10.06
CA GLY A 379 -26.85 -6.15 -10.51
C GLY A 379 -27.06 -7.04 -11.73
N VAL A 380 -26.02 -7.14 -12.57
CA VAL A 380 -25.95 -7.97 -13.77
C VAL A 380 -24.51 -8.42 -13.98
N PHE A 381 -24.29 -9.55 -14.65
CA PHE A 381 -22.97 -10.16 -14.84
C PHE A 381 -22.52 -10.12 -16.31
N GLY A 382 -21.22 -10.29 -16.55
CA GLY A 382 -20.59 -10.33 -17.87
C GLY A 382 -20.64 -9.01 -18.62
N SER A 383 -20.77 -9.07 -19.95
CA SER A 383 -20.69 -7.91 -20.85
C SER A 383 -21.68 -6.78 -20.53
N ASP A 384 -22.79 -7.09 -19.86
CA ASP A 384 -23.87 -6.15 -19.59
C ASP A 384 -23.55 -5.27 -18.36
N PHE A 385 -22.57 -5.66 -17.52
CA PHE A 385 -22.17 -4.93 -16.31
C PHE A 385 -21.66 -3.51 -16.61
N GLU A 386 -20.83 -3.33 -17.64
CA GLU A 386 -20.23 -2.02 -17.97
C GLU A 386 -21.30 -0.99 -18.37
N ASP A 387 -22.32 -1.40 -19.12
CA ASP A 387 -23.44 -0.54 -19.51
C ASP A 387 -24.37 -0.25 -18.30
N VAL A 388 -24.63 -1.25 -17.45
CA VAL A 388 -25.63 -1.14 -16.35
C VAL A 388 -25.07 -0.46 -15.09
N LYS A 389 -23.78 -0.62 -14.74
CA LYS A 389 -23.18 -0.06 -13.50
C LYS A 389 -23.27 1.47 -13.40
N ALA A 390 -23.48 2.14 -14.53
CA ALA A 390 -23.65 3.58 -14.67
C ALA A 390 -25.13 4.05 -14.68
N GLU A 391 -26.10 3.15 -14.71
CA GLU A 391 -27.53 3.48 -14.71
C GLU A 391 -28.09 3.83 -13.32
N ASP A 392 -29.17 4.61 -13.30
CA ASP A 392 -30.01 4.81 -12.10
C ASP A 392 -30.71 3.52 -11.61
N SER A 393 -30.65 2.42 -12.37
CA SER A 393 -31.18 1.10 -12.00
C SER A 393 -30.25 0.35 -11.04
N TYR A 394 -28.93 0.40 -11.26
CA TYR A 394 -27.93 -0.26 -10.42
C TYR A 394 -27.81 0.45 -9.06
N LYS A 395 -27.91 -0.31 -7.97
CA LYS A 395 -27.85 0.20 -6.59
C LYS A 395 -26.86 -0.52 -5.69
N TYR A 396 -26.41 -1.73 -6.06
CA TYR A 396 -25.53 -2.53 -5.23
C TYR A 396 -24.27 -1.75 -4.81
N GLY A 397 -23.91 -1.87 -3.52
CA GLY A 397 -22.72 -1.22 -2.96
C GLY A 397 -22.76 0.32 -2.87
N LYS A 398 -23.81 1.01 -3.35
CA LYS A 398 -23.85 2.49 -3.32
C LYS A 398 -24.16 3.06 -1.92
N SER A 399 -24.56 2.22 -0.96
CA SER A 399 -24.75 2.54 0.47
C SER A 399 -24.84 1.25 1.30
N PRO A 400 -24.81 1.31 2.65
CA PRO A 400 -24.99 0.13 3.49
C PRO A 400 -26.38 -0.52 3.34
N ASP A 401 -27.41 0.28 3.04
CA ASP A 401 -28.75 -0.23 2.72
C ASP A 401 -28.84 -0.95 1.36
N ALA A 402 -27.74 -1.01 0.61
CA ALA A 402 -27.64 -1.61 -0.72
C ALA A 402 -26.64 -2.78 -0.80
N ILE A 403 -26.31 -3.39 0.34
CA ILE A 403 -25.57 -4.65 0.44
C ILE A 403 -26.31 -5.68 1.32
N ALA A 404 -25.98 -6.96 1.13
CA ALA A 404 -26.37 -8.03 2.02
C ALA A 404 -25.25 -8.31 3.04
N TYR A 405 -25.64 -8.77 4.22
CA TYR A 405 -24.80 -8.99 5.38
C TYR A 405 -24.79 -10.47 5.75
N ILE A 406 -23.60 -11.02 6.00
CA ILE A 406 -23.40 -12.40 6.49
C ILE A 406 -22.47 -12.46 7.71
N GLY A 407 -21.64 -11.43 7.90
CA GLY A 407 -20.65 -11.31 8.98
C GLY A 407 -21.20 -10.83 10.33
N PRO A 408 -20.30 -10.46 11.26
CA PRO A 408 -20.62 -10.20 12.66
C PRO A 408 -21.42 -8.92 12.93
N TYR A 409 -21.45 -7.95 12.01
CA TYR A 409 -22.13 -6.66 12.21
C TYR A 409 -23.10 -6.27 11.08
N LEU A 410 -24.07 -5.43 11.44
CA LEU A 410 -24.88 -4.61 10.53
C LEU A 410 -24.46 -3.14 10.69
N VAL A 411 -24.47 -2.36 9.60
CA VAL A 411 -24.19 -0.91 9.66
C VAL A 411 -25.48 -0.16 9.99
N THR A 412 -25.60 0.37 11.20
CA THR A 412 -26.80 1.12 11.64
C THR A 412 -26.68 2.62 11.43
N ASN A 413 -25.48 3.13 11.13
CA ASN A 413 -25.27 4.50 10.71
C ASN A 413 -24.00 4.63 9.86
N SER A 414 -24.09 5.35 8.75
CA SER A 414 -22.93 5.96 8.07
C SER A 414 -23.27 7.43 7.84
N THR A 415 -22.46 8.33 8.38
CA THR A 415 -22.63 9.78 8.25
C THR A 415 -21.26 10.38 7.95
N ALA A 416 -21.08 10.80 6.70
CA ALA A 416 -19.82 11.30 6.17
C ALA A 416 -19.21 12.42 7.04
N GLU A 417 -17.89 12.46 7.09
CA GLU A 417 -17.06 13.37 7.89
C GLU A 417 -17.48 13.44 9.38
N THR A 418 -18.18 12.42 9.88
CA THR A 418 -18.78 12.42 11.22
C THR A 418 -18.56 11.09 11.94
N LYS A 419 -19.18 9.99 11.48
CA LYS A 419 -19.09 8.66 12.10
C LYS A 419 -19.67 7.53 11.26
N ILE A 420 -19.22 6.32 11.58
CA ILE A 420 -19.86 5.04 11.20
C ILE A 420 -20.24 4.29 12.49
N VAL A 421 -21.38 3.59 12.51
CA VAL A 421 -21.83 2.76 13.64
C VAL A 421 -22.23 1.38 13.14
N PHE A 422 -21.72 0.37 13.83
CA PHE A 422 -21.95 -1.04 13.57
C PHE A 422 -22.60 -1.66 14.81
N GLU A 423 -23.66 -2.45 14.65
CA GLU A 423 -24.32 -3.20 15.72
C GLU A 423 -24.36 -4.69 15.38
N ALA A 424 -24.16 -5.56 16.38
CA ALA A 424 -23.94 -6.98 16.14
C ALA A 424 -25.13 -7.67 15.45
N ASN A 425 -24.84 -8.39 14.36
CA ASN A 425 -25.80 -9.12 13.56
C ASN A 425 -26.41 -10.29 14.39
N PRO A 426 -27.72 -10.26 14.73
CA PRO A 426 -28.34 -11.31 15.55
C PRO A 426 -28.52 -12.64 14.81
N ASN A 427 -28.28 -12.65 13.49
CA ASN A 427 -28.37 -13.82 12.62
C ASN A 427 -26.99 -14.38 12.24
N TYR A 428 -25.88 -13.71 12.59
CA TYR A 428 -24.52 -14.20 12.34
C TYR A 428 -24.34 -15.60 12.93
N TRP A 429 -23.70 -16.50 12.16
CA TRP A 429 -23.59 -17.92 12.51
C TRP A 429 -22.81 -18.13 13.82
N ASN A 430 -21.80 -17.28 14.10
CA ASN A 430 -20.96 -17.32 15.30
C ASN A 430 -21.22 -16.13 16.25
N LYS A 431 -22.48 -15.68 16.36
CA LYS A 431 -22.89 -14.53 17.23
C LYS A 431 -22.58 -14.65 18.72
N ASP A 432 -22.31 -15.87 19.19
CA ASP A 432 -21.91 -16.12 20.59
C ASP A 432 -20.43 -15.75 20.84
N ALA A 433 -19.58 -15.73 19.80
CA ALA A 433 -18.20 -15.23 19.89
C ALA A 433 -18.10 -13.70 19.84
N VAL A 434 -19.13 -13.00 19.36
CA VAL A 434 -19.17 -11.54 19.27
C VAL A 434 -19.31 -10.93 20.68
N THR A 435 -18.21 -10.50 21.29
CA THR A 435 -18.22 -9.80 22.60
C THR A 435 -18.52 -8.32 22.44
N ILE A 436 -18.02 -7.67 21.39
CA ILE A 436 -18.33 -6.27 21.08
C ILE A 436 -19.65 -6.24 20.31
N LYS A 437 -20.74 -5.90 21.01
CA LYS A 437 -22.08 -5.78 20.43
C LYS A 437 -22.27 -4.49 19.63
N LYS A 438 -21.38 -3.50 19.78
CA LYS A 438 -21.39 -2.25 19.01
C LYS A 438 -19.98 -1.70 18.76
N ASN A 439 -19.65 -1.46 17.50
CA ASN A 439 -18.45 -0.71 17.10
C ASN A 439 -18.87 0.70 16.64
N THR A 440 -18.07 1.73 16.93
CA THR A 440 -18.35 3.11 16.53
C THR A 440 -17.06 3.80 16.10
N TRP A 441 -17.04 4.23 14.84
CA TRP A 441 -15.90 4.93 14.27
C TRP A 441 -16.23 6.42 14.27
N LEU A 442 -15.36 7.24 14.85
CA LEU A 442 -15.51 8.70 14.88
C LEU A 442 -14.57 9.33 13.86
N PHE A 443 -15.03 10.31 13.09
CA PHE A 443 -14.18 10.97 12.11
C PHE A 443 -13.12 11.84 12.79
N ASN A 444 -11.90 11.81 12.27
CA ASN A 444 -10.81 12.69 12.69
C ASN A 444 -9.89 12.99 11.50
N ASP A 445 -9.90 14.23 11.02
CA ASP A 445 -9.01 14.74 9.97
C ASP A 445 -7.54 14.89 10.41
N GLY A 446 -7.25 14.70 11.70
CA GLY A 446 -5.91 14.84 12.28
C GLY A 446 -5.46 16.30 12.49
N SER A 447 -6.34 17.28 12.28
CA SER A 447 -6.00 18.71 12.39
C SER A 447 -5.69 19.17 13.83
N ASP A 448 -6.27 18.50 14.84
CA ASP A 448 -5.89 18.66 16.25
C ASP A 448 -5.03 17.45 16.71
N PRO A 449 -3.71 17.61 16.86
CA PRO A 449 -2.81 16.54 17.28
C PRO A 449 -3.01 16.12 18.75
N MET A 450 -3.76 16.87 19.56
CA MET A 450 -4.08 16.51 20.94
C MET A 450 -5.42 15.78 21.08
N LYS A 451 -6.30 15.89 20.09
CA LYS A 451 -7.63 15.27 20.10
C LYS A 451 -7.62 13.76 20.43
N PRO A 452 -6.73 12.92 19.85
CA PRO A 452 -6.73 11.49 20.16
C PRO A 452 -6.46 11.16 21.63
N TYR A 453 -5.50 11.85 22.25
CA TYR A 453 -5.19 11.69 23.68
C TYR A 453 -6.31 12.24 24.57
N ASN A 454 -6.80 13.45 24.27
CA ASN A 454 -7.87 14.10 25.03
C ASN A 454 -9.14 13.23 25.06
N ASP A 455 -9.56 12.71 23.89
CA ASP A 455 -10.76 11.88 23.76
C ASP A 455 -10.56 10.48 24.37
N CYS A 456 -9.35 9.91 24.31
CA CYS A 456 -9.01 8.65 24.99
C CYS A 456 -9.09 8.80 26.53
N MET A 457 -8.50 9.86 27.07
CA MET A 457 -8.54 10.18 28.50
C MET A 457 -9.96 10.55 28.98
N ALA A 458 -10.79 11.16 28.13
CA ALA A 458 -12.19 11.43 28.39
C ALA A 458 -13.11 10.20 28.27
N GLY A 459 -12.63 9.08 27.70
CA GLY A 459 -13.44 7.88 27.44
C GLY A 459 -14.38 8.00 26.23
N VAL A 460 -14.10 8.91 25.32
CA VAL A 460 -14.78 9.07 24.02
C VAL A 460 -14.24 8.07 22.99
N VAL A 461 -12.97 7.68 23.09
CA VAL A 461 -12.39 6.52 22.40
C VAL A 461 -11.67 5.59 23.36
N ASP A 462 -11.52 4.33 22.98
CA ASP A 462 -10.97 3.28 23.85
C ASP A 462 -9.44 3.17 23.82
N GLY A 463 -8.77 3.80 22.86
CA GLY A 463 -7.32 3.86 22.84
C GLY A 463 -6.79 4.92 21.87
N CYS A 464 -5.52 5.25 22.02
CA CYS A 464 -4.78 6.12 21.10
C CYS A 464 -3.29 5.76 21.08
N GLY A 465 -2.67 5.87 19.89
CA GLY A 465 -1.23 6.14 19.80
C GLY A 465 -0.93 7.57 20.24
N LEU A 466 0.26 7.79 20.78
CA LEU A 466 0.75 9.08 21.27
C LEU A 466 1.82 9.62 20.31
N ASN A 467 1.50 10.71 19.63
CA ASN A 467 2.47 11.52 18.90
C ASN A 467 3.38 12.30 19.89
N PRO A 468 4.50 12.92 19.45
CA PRO A 468 5.44 13.58 20.35
C PRO A 468 4.80 14.61 21.31
N SER A 469 3.83 15.40 20.83
CA SER A 469 3.14 16.41 21.63
C SER A 469 2.27 15.81 22.74
N SER A 470 1.45 14.81 22.38
CA SER A 470 0.56 14.13 23.34
C SER A 470 1.33 13.23 24.30
N TYR A 471 2.48 12.69 23.88
CA TYR A 471 3.37 11.90 24.71
C TYR A 471 4.01 12.71 25.85
N GLU A 472 4.50 13.92 25.59
CA GLU A 472 5.02 14.80 26.65
C GLU A 472 3.92 15.24 27.63
N VAL A 473 2.69 15.46 27.17
CA VAL A 473 1.53 15.71 28.05
C VAL A 473 1.21 14.48 28.90
N ALA A 474 1.18 13.28 28.30
CA ALA A 474 0.91 12.04 29.01
C ALA A 474 1.96 11.73 30.11
N LYS A 475 3.23 12.05 29.89
CA LYS A 475 4.30 12.01 30.91
C LYS A 475 4.11 13.12 31.97
N GLY A 476 3.77 14.34 31.55
CA GLY A 476 3.53 15.48 32.44
C GLY A 476 2.36 15.27 33.43
N ASP A 477 1.31 14.57 32.99
CA ASP A 477 0.15 14.20 33.81
C ASP A 477 0.39 12.94 34.69
N GLY A 478 1.46 12.18 34.43
CA GLY A 478 1.70 10.86 35.03
C GLY A 478 0.82 9.73 34.45
N ASN A 479 0.15 9.98 33.32
CA ASN A 479 -0.72 9.01 32.65
C ASN A 479 0.07 7.96 31.86
N PHE A 480 1.22 8.33 31.27
CA PHE A 480 2.06 7.37 30.54
C PHE A 480 2.75 6.35 31.47
N GLU A 481 3.19 6.79 32.65
CA GLU A 481 3.75 5.92 33.68
C GLU A 481 2.70 4.90 34.16
N LYS A 482 1.43 5.32 34.23
CA LYS A 482 0.31 4.53 34.77
C LYS A 482 -0.35 3.59 33.75
N TYR A 483 -0.46 3.98 32.48
CA TYR A 483 -1.22 3.25 31.45
C TYR A 483 -0.44 3.00 30.14
N GLY A 484 0.74 3.61 29.99
CA GLY A 484 1.48 3.69 28.73
C GLY A 484 2.30 2.45 28.41
N TYR A 485 2.18 1.99 27.18
CA TYR A 485 2.92 0.87 26.59
C TYR A 485 3.44 1.25 25.19
N VAL A 486 4.25 0.39 24.58
CA VAL A 486 4.62 0.49 23.16
C VAL A 486 3.82 -0.55 22.38
N SER A 487 3.18 -0.15 21.28
CA SER A 487 2.45 -1.07 20.40
C SER A 487 3.41 -2.01 19.67
N GLY A 488 2.96 -3.23 19.35
CA GLY A 488 3.68 -4.11 18.42
C GLY A 488 3.72 -3.50 17.02
N THR A 489 4.66 -3.94 16.19
CA THR A 489 4.70 -3.60 14.76
C THR A 489 3.73 -4.44 13.94
N THR A 490 3.44 -4.02 12.70
CA THR A 490 2.62 -4.79 11.74
C THR A 490 3.47 -5.36 10.61
N ALA A 491 2.87 -6.16 9.72
CA ALA A 491 3.53 -6.60 8.51
C ALA A 491 3.68 -5.49 7.44
N VAL A 492 2.95 -4.38 7.53
CA VAL A 492 2.97 -3.31 6.51
C VAL A 492 4.36 -2.67 6.42
N THR A 493 4.93 -2.59 5.21
CA THR A 493 6.23 -1.93 4.96
C THR A 493 6.03 -0.66 4.13
N PHE A 494 6.28 0.50 4.73
CA PHE A 494 6.43 1.78 4.03
C PHE A 494 7.89 1.97 3.63
N SER A 495 8.08 2.49 2.41
CA SER A 495 9.40 2.68 1.81
C SER A 495 9.57 4.12 1.31
N ILE A 496 10.82 4.52 1.08
CA ILE A 496 11.15 5.69 0.27
C ILE A 496 11.46 5.19 -1.14
N PHE A 497 10.72 5.69 -2.13
CA PHE A 497 10.82 5.30 -3.54
C PHE A 497 11.68 6.30 -4.32
N PHE A 498 12.45 5.82 -5.29
CA PHE A 498 13.03 6.65 -6.34
C PHE A 498 12.16 6.65 -7.60
N ASN A 499 11.89 7.82 -8.17
CA ASN A 499 11.20 7.93 -9.45
C ASN A 499 12.20 7.81 -10.61
N LEU A 500 12.32 6.61 -11.18
CA LEU A 500 13.32 6.27 -12.18
C LEU A 500 13.03 6.94 -13.54
N ASN A 501 11.75 7.06 -13.92
CA ASN A 501 11.30 7.60 -15.20
C ASN A 501 10.39 8.84 -15.01
N ARG A 502 10.80 9.77 -14.13
CA ARG A 502 10.00 10.96 -13.78
C ARG A 502 9.64 11.81 -15.00
N ASN A 503 8.33 11.94 -15.26
CA ASN A 503 7.79 12.82 -16.29
C ASN A 503 6.98 14.01 -15.71
N ALA A 504 6.35 13.88 -14.53
CA ALA A 504 5.58 14.95 -13.90
C ALA A 504 6.40 15.89 -12.99
N PHE A 505 6.15 17.20 -13.12
CA PHE A 505 6.78 18.29 -12.35
C PHE A 505 5.75 19.26 -11.72
N MET A 506 4.48 18.84 -11.67
CA MET A 506 3.33 19.45 -11.02
C MET A 506 2.24 18.38 -10.86
N ASN A 507 1.25 18.56 -9.98
CA ASN A 507 0.22 17.52 -9.78
C ASN A 507 -0.67 17.34 -11.02
N SER A 508 -1.01 16.09 -11.35
CA SER A 508 -1.90 15.74 -12.47
C SER A 508 -3.32 16.32 -12.30
N ASN A 509 -3.84 16.27 -11.07
CA ASN A 509 -5.18 16.76 -10.70
C ASN A 509 -5.28 18.31 -10.71
N ASP A 510 -4.22 19.03 -10.34
CA ASP A 510 -4.16 20.50 -10.41
C ASP A 510 -2.72 20.95 -10.70
N ALA A 511 -2.48 21.33 -11.95
CA ALA A 511 -1.20 21.83 -12.47
C ALA A 511 -0.67 23.11 -11.77
N THR A 512 -1.46 23.74 -10.88
CA THR A 512 -0.99 24.85 -10.04
C THR A 512 -0.41 24.41 -8.69
N LYS A 513 -0.51 23.12 -8.34
CA LYS A 513 -0.08 22.55 -7.06
C LYS A 513 1.18 21.69 -7.17
N CYS A 514 1.93 21.63 -6.07
CA CYS A 514 3.21 20.92 -5.93
C CYS A 514 4.17 21.13 -7.12
N VAL A 515 4.22 22.35 -7.65
CA VAL A 515 5.03 22.69 -8.83
C VAL A 515 6.52 22.68 -8.47
N SER A 516 7.31 21.94 -9.24
CA SER A 516 8.77 21.87 -9.10
C SER A 516 9.44 23.23 -9.29
N THR A 517 10.59 23.40 -8.64
CA THR A 517 11.48 24.56 -8.82
C THR A 517 12.75 24.23 -9.64
N GLN A 518 12.83 23.02 -10.21
CA GLN A 518 13.98 22.60 -11.01
C GLN A 518 14.04 23.29 -12.37
N THR A 519 15.26 23.48 -12.87
CA THR A 519 15.50 23.87 -14.26
C THR A 519 15.67 22.63 -15.16
N VAL A 520 15.64 22.81 -16.48
CA VAL A 520 15.93 21.76 -17.49
C VAL A 520 17.16 20.94 -17.11
N THR A 521 18.25 21.64 -16.78
CA THR A 521 19.55 21.05 -16.48
C THR A 521 19.59 20.37 -15.12
N ASP A 522 18.79 20.83 -14.15
CA ASP A 522 18.70 20.17 -12.85
C ASP A 522 17.92 18.86 -12.97
N ALA A 523 16.74 18.89 -13.61
CA ALA A 523 15.90 17.70 -13.82
C ALA A 523 16.65 16.62 -14.62
N TRP A 524 17.34 17.01 -15.69
CA TRP A 524 18.19 16.09 -16.45
C TRP A 524 19.34 15.51 -15.60
N ARG A 525 20.04 16.34 -14.81
CA ARG A 525 21.14 15.89 -13.93
C ARG A 525 20.63 14.93 -12.85
N THR A 526 19.48 15.23 -12.25
CA THR A 526 18.83 14.42 -11.22
C THR A 526 18.32 13.10 -11.77
N HIS A 527 17.60 13.07 -12.90
CA HIS A 527 17.14 11.83 -13.54
C HIS A 527 18.31 10.90 -13.90
N ARG A 528 19.41 11.45 -14.45
CA ARG A 528 20.62 10.65 -14.75
C ARG A 528 21.30 10.14 -13.49
N ALA A 529 21.31 10.89 -12.39
CA ALA A 529 21.84 10.43 -11.11
C ALA A 529 20.97 9.35 -10.48
N ILE A 530 19.64 9.51 -10.45
CA ILE A 530 18.71 8.52 -9.90
C ILE A 530 18.80 7.17 -10.63
N ASN A 531 19.10 7.16 -11.93
CA ASN A 531 19.33 5.92 -12.69
C ASN A 531 20.72 5.28 -12.49
N ASN A 532 21.56 5.79 -11.59
CA ASN A 532 22.83 5.17 -11.19
C ASN A 532 22.70 4.47 -9.83
N LYS A 533 23.05 3.16 -9.77
CA LYS A 533 22.97 2.32 -8.57
C LYS A 533 23.72 2.94 -7.39
N HIS A 534 24.97 3.34 -7.60
CA HIS A 534 25.83 3.94 -6.57
C HIS A 534 25.28 5.27 -6.03
N PHE A 535 24.65 6.11 -6.87
CA PHE A 535 23.99 7.32 -6.38
C PHE A 535 22.81 7.01 -5.46
N ARG A 536 22.00 6.00 -5.78
CA ARG A 536 20.86 5.61 -4.93
C ARG A 536 21.34 5.04 -3.60
N LEU A 537 22.33 4.14 -3.61
CA LEU A 537 22.95 3.61 -2.38
C LEU A 537 23.57 4.73 -1.52
N ALA A 538 24.28 5.69 -2.14
CA ALA A 538 24.80 6.87 -1.46
C ALA A 538 23.73 7.69 -0.74
N PHE A 539 22.58 7.91 -1.40
CA PHE A 539 21.42 8.55 -0.77
C PHE A 539 20.92 7.73 0.44
N MET A 540 20.71 6.43 0.27
CA MET A 540 20.12 5.57 1.31
C MET A 540 20.99 5.50 2.57
N TYR A 541 22.29 5.29 2.38
CA TYR A 541 23.26 5.25 3.48
C TYR A 541 23.45 6.62 4.17
N SER A 542 23.04 7.72 3.52
CA SER A 542 23.15 9.09 4.08
C SER A 542 21.96 9.55 4.93
N LEU A 543 20.88 8.77 5.01
CA LEU A 543 19.67 9.13 5.75
C LEU A 543 19.64 8.50 7.15
N ASP A 544 19.76 9.34 8.19
CA ASP A 544 19.46 8.98 9.59
C ASP A 544 17.95 8.75 9.72
N ARG A 545 17.51 7.51 9.52
CA ARG A 545 16.08 7.15 9.55
C ARG A 545 15.54 7.23 10.97
N ALA A 546 16.38 7.10 11.99
CA ALA A 546 15.99 7.29 13.39
C ALA A 546 15.60 8.75 13.69
N THR A 547 16.43 9.74 13.33
CA THR A 547 16.11 11.17 13.51
C THR A 547 14.95 11.61 12.61
N TYR A 548 14.79 11.01 11.43
CA TYR A 548 13.63 11.16 10.54
C TYR A 548 12.34 10.64 11.18
N ASN A 549 12.31 9.39 11.67
CA ASN A 549 11.14 8.77 12.29
C ASN A 549 10.75 9.40 13.64
N ALA A 550 11.74 9.87 14.41
CA ALA A 550 11.51 10.59 15.68
C ALA A 550 10.56 11.79 15.53
N GLN A 551 10.46 12.40 14.35
CA GLN A 551 9.55 13.53 14.10
C GLN A 551 8.07 13.12 14.09
N THR A 552 7.78 11.84 13.86
CA THR A 552 6.42 11.27 13.82
C THR A 552 6.10 10.38 15.03
N VAL A 553 7.05 9.58 15.53
CA VAL A 553 6.81 8.65 16.67
C VAL A 553 7.38 9.12 18.01
N GLY A 554 8.30 10.08 18.00
CA GLY A 554 9.00 10.59 19.19
C GLY A 554 10.35 9.94 19.44
N GLU A 555 11.25 10.67 20.12
CA GLU A 555 12.65 10.28 20.35
C GLU A 555 12.79 8.95 21.09
N ASP A 556 11.97 8.74 22.14
CA ASP A 556 12.05 7.57 23.04
C ASP A 556 11.69 6.23 22.37
N VAL A 557 11.08 6.24 21.16
CA VAL A 557 10.72 5.03 20.38
C VAL A 557 11.15 5.12 18.90
N LYS A 558 12.08 6.01 18.56
CA LYS A 558 12.42 6.34 17.16
C LYS A 558 12.94 5.20 16.30
N PHE A 559 13.47 4.15 16.93
CA PHE A 559 13.94 2.95 16.25
C PHE A 559 12.84 1.86 16.13
N ASN A 560 11.84 1.85 17.01
CA ASN A 560 10.92 0.72 17.21
C ASN A 560 10.08 0.36 15.98
N SER A 561 9.77 1.33 15.13
CA SER A 561 9.04 1.13 13.88
C SER A 561 9.92 1.23 12.64
N LEU A 562 11.24 1.35 12.78
CA LEU A 562 12.16 1.21 11.63
C LEU A 562 12.21 -0.24 11.18
N ARG A 563 12.18 -0.42 9.86
CA ARG A 563 12.26 -1.71 9.18
C ARG A 563 13.43 -1.70 8.20
N ASN A 564 14.09 -2.84 8.00
CA ASN A 564 15.31 -2.93 7.20
C ASN A 564 15.16 -3.75 5.90
N SER A 565 14.23 -4.70 5.84
CA SER A 565 13.84 -5.48 4.65
C SER A 565 12.48 -5.04 4.08
N TYR A 566 12.14 -5.41 2.85
CA TYR A 566 10.83 -5.13 2.26
C TYR A 566 9.76 -6.13 2.72
N VAL A 567 10.01 -7.45 2.54
CA VAL A 567 9.27 -8.49 3.28
C VAL A 567 9.68 -8.40 4.75
N PRO A 568 8.76 -8.48 5.73
CA PRO A 568 9.12 -8.53 7.14
C PRO A 568 10.08 -9.70 7.43
N TRP A 569 11.15 -9.44 8.17
CA TRP A 569 12.18 -10.44 8.49
C TRP A 569 11.61 -11.75 9.08
N ASN A 570 10.48 -11.67 9.78
CA ASN A 570 9.75 -12.76 10.43
C ASN A 570 8.46 -13.19 9.69
N PHE A 571 8.30 -12.88 8.41
CA PHE A 571 7.07 -13.17 7.66
C PHE A 571 6.84 -14.67 7.48
N VAL A 572 7.90 -15.42 7.18
CA VAL A 572 7.94 -16.89 7.16
C VAL A 572 9.25 -17.39 7.79
N SER A 573 9.25 -18.66 8.21
CA SER A 573 10.41 -19.41 8.69
C SER A 573 10.43 -20.78 8.02
N LEU A 574 11.62 -21.35 7.79
CA LEU A 574 11.76 -22.68 7.21
C LEU A 574 11.20 -23.77 8.14
N ASP A 575 10.38 -24.69 7.63
CA ASP A 575 9.88 -25.85 8.39
C ASP A 575 10.92 -27.00 8.43
N GLU A 576 11.91 -27.01 7.53
CA GLU A 576 12.96 -28.02 7.43
C GLU A 576 14.34 -27.45 7.05
N ASP A 577 15.38 -28.29 7.05
CA ASP A 577 16.75 -27.90 6.71
C ASP A 577 16.90 -27.71 5.19
N VAL A 578 17.25 -26.49 4.74
CA VAL A 578 17.42 -26.11 3.32
C VAL A 578 18.88 -25.85 2.99
N VAL A 579 19.31 -26.23 1.77
CA VAL A 579 20.62 -25.87 1.24
C VAL A 579 20.46 -25.07 -0.06
N VAL A 580 21.07 -23.89 -0.12
CA VAL A 580 21.12 -23.00 -1.29
C VAL A 580 22.58 -22.67 -1.63
N ASP A 581 22.85 -22.30 -2.89
CA ASP A 581 24.13 -21.73 -3.28
C ASP A 581 24.10 -20.21 -3.05
N ILE A 582 25.03 -19.72 -2.23
CA ILE A 582 25.28 -18.29 -2.05
C ILE A 582 26.68 -18.01 -2.61
N ASN A 583 26.72 -17.29 -3.74
CA ASN A 583 27.94 -16.87 -4.43
C ASN A 583 28.97 -18.00 -4.67
N GLY A 584 28.49 -19.19 -5.07
CA GLY A 584 29.31 -20.39 -5.31
C GLY A 584 29.63 -21.21 -4.05
N THR A 585 28.90 -20.98 -2.96
CA THR A 585 29.07 -21.67 -1.67
C THR A 585 27.75 -22.29 -1.18
N GLU A 586 27.71 -23.63 -1.12
CA GLU A 586 26.63 -24.38 -0.47
C GLU A 586 26.44 -23.92 0.99
N THR A 587 25.30 -23.29 1.28
CA THR A 587 24.95 -22.71 2.58
C THR A 587 23.69 -23.39 3.12
N ASN A 588 23.79 -23.94 4.33
CA ASN A 588 22.72 -24.74 4.96
C ASN A 588 21.99 -23.91 6.03
N PHE A 589 20.71 -23.60 5.79
CA PHE A 589 19.83 -22.98 6.77
C PHE A 589 18.99 -24.06 7.48
N PRO A 590 19.04 -24.17 8.82
CA PRO A 590 18.28 -25.17 9.55
C PRO A 590 16.78 -24.84 9.64
N ALA A 591 15.98 -25.85 9.94
CA ALA A 591 14.58 -25.68 10.34
C ALA A 591 14.44 -24.62 11.47
N GLY A 592 13.52 -23.68 11.29
CA GLY A 592 13.27 -22.55 12.19
C GLY A 592 14.07 -21.28 11.87
N THR A 593 14.95 -21.27 10.87
CA THR A 593 15.55 -20.03 10.36
C THR A 593 14.50 -19.10 9.75
N TRP A 594 14.56 -17.83 10.10
CA TRP A 594 13.68 -16.77 9.57
C TRP A 594 14.10 -16.32 8.18
N TYR A 595 13.13 -15.90 7.37
CA TYR A 595 13.34 -15.33 6.04
C TYR A 595 14.45 -14.25 6.03
N GLY A 596 14.42 -13.31 6.98
CA GLY A 596 15.41 -12.22 7.07
C GLY A 596 16.85 -12.66 7.36
N GLU A 597 17.09 -13.83 7.95
CA GLU A 597 18.44 -14.39 8.10
C GLU A 597 19.06 -14.76 6.76
N ILE A 598 18.24 -15.26 5.83
CA ILE A 598 18.66 -15.69 4.50
C ILE A 598 18.97 -14.45 3.63
N VAL A 599 18.13 -13.41 3.71
CA VAL A 599 18.40 -12.10 3.07
C VAL A 599 19.72 -11.51 3.59
N GLN A 600 19.97 -11.54 4.90
CA GLN A 600 21.23 -11.06 5.49
C GLN A 600 22.43 -11.86 5.01
N ALA A 601 22.33 -13.20 4.95
CA ALA A 601 23.43 -14.06 4.54
C ALA A 601 23.86 -13.82 3.08
N GLN A 602 22.93 -13.49 2.19
CA GLN A 602 23.25 -13.08 0.81
C GLN A 602 23.90 -11.68 0.78
N LEU A 603 23.31 -10.68 1.45
CA LEU A 603 23.88 -9.32 1.54
C LEU A 603 25.31 -9.30 2.12
N ASP A 604 25.57 -10.09 3.16
CA ASP A 604 26.90 -10.29 3.76
C ASP A 604 27.89 -10.93 2.76
N ALA A 605 27.43 -11.87 1.93
CA ALA A 605 28.24 -12.57 0.94
C ALA A 605 28.54 -11.76 -0.33
N ASP A 606 27.68 -10.80 -0.66
CA ASP A 606 27.94 -9.77 -1.68
C ASP A 606 28.72 -8.57 -1.14
N GLY A 607 28.74 -8.39 0.19
CA GLY A 607 29.56 -7.40 0.89
C GLY A 607 28.92 -6.03 1.10
N TYR A 608 27.60 -5.93 1.05
CA TYR A 608 26.89 -4.67 1.29
C TYR A 608 26.78 -4.39 2.80
N PRO A 609 26.92 -3.14 3.26
CA PRO A 609 26.86 -2.77 4.68
C PRO A 609 25.42 -2.70 5.24
N ILE A 610 24.46 -3.42 4.65
CA ILE A 610 23.03 -3.38 4.99
C ILE A 610 22.75 -4.46 6.04
N VAL A 611 22.09 -4.08 7.14
CA VAL A 611 21.70 -5.01 8.22
C VAL A 611 20.18 -5.19 8.24
N VAL A 612 19.67 -6.12 7.43
CA VAL A 612 18.26 -6.53 7.39
C VAL A 612 17.85 -7.42 8.56
N TYR A 613 18.79 -8.13 9.19
CA TYR A 613 18.56 -8.94 10.38
C TYR A 613 19.75 -8.88 11.35
N ASN A 614 19.45 -8.72 12.64
CA ASN A 614 20.42 -8.69 13.72
C ASN A 614 20.09 -9.77 14.78
N PRO A 615 20.90 -10.84 14.92
CA PRO A 615 20.66 -11.90 15.90
C PRO A 615 20.88 -11.47 17.37
N GLU A 616 21.56 -10.34 17.62
CA GLU A 616 21.70 -9.78 18.97
C GLU A 616 20.48 -8.91 19.37
N ALA A 617 19.58 -8.61 18.44
CA ALA A 617 18.35 -7.85 18.70
C ALA A 617 17.31 -8.66 19.50
N ASP A 618 16.30 -7.94 20.02
CA ASP A 618 15.35 -8.40 21.04
C ASP A 618 15.93 -9.39 22.06
N ASN A 619 16.95 -8.93 22.80
CA ASN A 619 17.60 -9.69 23.87
C ASN A 619 18.28 -11.01 23.43
N GLY A 620 18.59 -11.15 22.13
CA GLY A 620 19.15 -12.37 21.54
C GLY A 620 18.11 -13.33 20.97
N LEU A 621 16.88 -12.86 20.70
CA LEU A 621 15.87 -13.59 19.92
C LEU A 621 15.96 -13.31 18.41
N GLY A 622 16.68 -12.26 18.01
CA GLY A 622 16.77 -11.79 16.63
C GLY A 622 15.66 -10.81 16.26
N SER A 623 15.98 -9.88 15.35
CA SER A 623 15.00 -8.98 14.71
C SER A 623 15.58 -8.32 13.47
N GLY A 624 14.72 -7.99 12.50
CA GLY A 624 15.00 -7.06 11.40
C GLY A 624 14.31 -5.69 11.53
N ASP A 625 13.42 -5.54 12.52
CA ASP A 625 12.84 -4.26 12.94
C ASP A 625 13.55 -3.75 14.21
N GLY A 626 13.40 -2.46 14.54
CA GLY A 626 13.79 -1.92 15.86
C GLY A 626 15.18 -1.27 15.94
N TYR A 627 15.87 -1.09 14.81
CA TYR A 627 17.16 -0.41 14.68
C TYR A 627 17.35 0.13 13.25
N ASP A 628 18.29 1.05 13.05
CA ASP A 628 18.65 1.56 11.73
C ASP A 628 19.79 0.73 11.12
N GLY A 629 19.46 -0.20 10.23
CA GLY A 629 20.40 -1.08 9.52
C GLY A 629 20.87 -0.56 8.15
N TRP A 630 20.57 0.69 7.79
CA TRP A 630 20.97 1.29 6.50
C TRP A 630 21.86 2.53 6.66
N PHE A 631 21.68 3.32 7.74
CA PHE A 631 22.45 4.56 7.92
C PHE A 631 23.95 4.30 8.14
N ASN A 632 24.75 4.63 7.13
CA ASN A 632 26.21 4.46 7.12
C ASN A 632 26.88 5.64 6.37
N PRO A 633 27.17 6.77 7.06
CA PRO A 633 27.74 7.96 6.43
C PRO A 633 29.07 7.78 5.70
N ASP A 634 29.91 6.82 6.12
CA ASP A 634 31.20 6.57 5.46
C ASP A 634 30.98 5.84 4.12
N ALA A 635 30.14 4.79 4.10
CA ALA A 635 29.73 4.12 2.87
C ALA A 635 28.96 5.06 1.93
N ALA A 636 28.10 5.94 2.47
CA ALA A 636 27.37 6.95 1.69
C ALA A 636 28.31 7.87 0.87
N VAL A 637 29.46 8.22 1.45
CA VAL A 637 30.47 9.05 0.77
C VAL A 637 31.29 8.21 -0.22
N GLU A 638 31.59 6.95 0.08
CA GLU A 638 32.27 6.04 -0.86
C GLU A 638 31.43 5.82 -2.13
N GLU A 639 30.17 5.39 -1.95
CA GLU A 639 29.17 5.24 -3.02
C GLU A 639 29.00 6.51 -3.86
N LEU A 640 28.91 7.69 -3.23
CA LEU A 640 28.78 8.95 -3.98
C LEU A 640 30.02 9.25 -4.84
N ASN A 641 31.22 8.91 -4.38
CA ASN A 641 32.43 9.12 -5.17
C ASN A 641 32.46 8.19 -6.40
N ILE A 642 32.01 6.94 -6.26
CA ILE A 642 31.84 6.01 -7.40
C ILE A 642 30.81 6.59 -8.39
N ALA A 643 29.65 7.01 -7.89
CA ALA A 643 28.60 7.62 -8.70
C ALA A 643 29.10 8.86 -9.46
N ILE A 644 29.88 9.75 -8.82
CA ILE A 644 30.50 10.91 -9.46
C ILE A 644 31.44 10.49 -10.61
N ASP A 645 32.32 9.52 -10.36
CA ASP A 645 33.26 9.02 -11.37
C ASP A 645 32.58 8.27 -12.52
N GLU A 646 31.37 7.73 -12.33
CA GLU A 646 30.54 7.15 -13.39
C GLU A 646 29.76 8.19 -14.17
N LEU A 647 29.04 9.07 -13.47
CA LEU A 647 28.19 10.09 -14.07
C LEU A 647 29.02 11.11 -14.88
N ALA A 648 30.25 11.41 -14.45
CA ALA A 648 31.19 12.21 -15.24
C ALA A 648 31.51 11.61 -16.63
N LYS A 649 31.47 10.27 -16.80
CA LYS A 649 31.70 9.59 -18.09
C LYS A 649 30.58 9.84 -19.10
N VAL A 650 29.37 10.15 -18.62
CA VAL A 650 28.18 10.48 -19.42
C VAL A 650 27.84 11.98 -19.38
N GLY A 651 28.82 12.83 -19.04
CA GLY A 651 28.69 14.30 -19.09
C GLY A 651 27.96 14.94 -17.90
N VAL A 652 27.64 14.18 -16.86
CA VAL A 652 26.96 14.66 -15.65
C VAL A 652 28.00 15.13 -14.63
N GLU A 653 28.21 16.45 -14.52
CA GLU A 653 29.02 17.03 -13.43
C GLU A 653 28.17 17.13 -12.14
N ILE A 654 28.73 16.62 -11.04
CA ILE A 654 28.20 16.75 -9.67
C ILE A 654 29.25 17.46 -8.81
N SER A 655 28.88 18.60 -8.25
CA SER A 655 29.71 19.41 -7.35
C SER A 655 28.83 20.21 -6.37
N LYS A 656 29.42 21.05 -5.51
CA LYS A 656 28.62 21.98 -4.67
C LYS A 656 28.03 23.12 -5.50
N GLU A 657 28.70 23.44 -6.60
CA GLU A 657 28.34 24.43 -7.59
C GLU A 657 27.30 23.87 -8.58
N ASN A 658 27.38 22.57 -8.90
CA ASN A 658 26.44 21.80 -9.73
C ASN A 658 25.86 20.59 -8.96
N PRO A 659 25.03 20.78 -7.91
CA PRO A 659 24.50 19.66 -7.14
C PRO A 659 23.37 18.92 -7.87
N ILE A 660 23.11 17.68 -7.44
CA ILE A 660 21.84 17.00 -7.68
C ILE A 660 20.75 17.71 -6.86
N LYS A 661 19.58 17.96 -7.47
CA LYS A 661 18.44 18.57 -6.78
C LYS A 661 17.30 17.57 -6.70
N ILE A 662 16.92 17.19 -5.49
CA ILE A 662 15.84 16.23 -5.22
C ILE A 662 14.58 17.01 -4.84
N ASP A 663 13.51 16.88 -5.61
CA ASP A 663 12.16 17.28 -5.22
C ASP A 663 11.56 16.22 -4.30
N TYR A 664 11.20 16.65 -3.08
CA TYR A 664 10.48 15.83 -2.11
C TYR A 664 9.19 16.55 -1.68
N PRO A 665 8.01 16.09 -2.14
CA PRO A 665 6.72 16.62 -1.72
C PRO A 665 6.36 16.25 -0.28
N TYR A 666 5.78 17.20 0.47
CA TYR A 666 5.36 16.97 1.86
C TYR A 666 4.09 17.77 2.24
N PRO A 667 3.21 17.24 3.12
CA PRO A 667 1.98 17.90 3.55
C PRO A 667 2.27 18.97 4.61
N LYS A 668 2.35 20.24 4.20
CA LYS A 668 2.87 21.34 5.05
C LYS A 668 1.97 21.72 6.22
N ALA A 669 0.69 21.38 6.17
CA ALA A 669 -0.23 21.55 7.31
C ALA A 669 0.17 20.69 8.53
N SER A 670 0.87 19.57 8.30
CA SER A 670 1.38 18.72 9.37
C SER A 670 2.75 19.21 9.86
N GLU A 671 2.83 19.67 11.11
CA GLU A 671 4.08 20.09 11.73
C GLU A 671 5.09 18.93 11.82
N SER A 672 4.62 17.71 12.10
CA SER A 672 5.44 16.51 12.20
C SER A 672 6.05 16.12 10.84
N PHE A 673 5.26 16.12 9.75
CA PHE A 673 5.80 15.85 8.41
C PHE A 673 6.69 17.00 7.91
N SER A 674 6.38 18.25 8.25
CA SER A 674 7.26 19.39 7.99
C SER A 674 8.63 19.24 8.67
N LYS A 675 8.68 18.72 9.90
CA LYS A 675 9.93 18.35 10.58
C LYS A 675 10.61 17.14 9.93
N LYS A 676 9.85 16.09 9.61
CA LYS A 676 10.29 14.86 8.93
C LYS A 676 11.06 15.19 7.65
N ALA A 677 10.49 16.07 6.82
CA ALA A 677 11.08 16.58 5.58
C ALA A 677 12.38 17.37 5.80
N ASN A 678 12.44 18.17 6.87
CA ASN A 678 13.65 18.92 7.21
C ASN A 678 14.75 18.02 7.81
N ALA A 679 14.39 16.95 8.53
CA ALA A 679 15.33 15.96 9.05
C ALA A 679 15.99 15.17 7.90
N LEU A 680 15.18 14.67 6.94
CA LEU A 680 15.66 14.00 5.73
C LEU A 680 16.65 14.90 4.97
N LYS A 681 16.23 16.14 4.67
CA LYS A 681 17.07 17.15 4.01
C LYS A 681 18.39 17.37 4.75
N GLN A 682 18.36 17.58 6.06
CA GLN A 682 19.56 17.90 6.85
C GLN A 682 20.54 16.71 6.95
N SER A 683 20.05 15.47 7.03
CA SER A 683 20.91 14.28 7.05
C SER A 683 21.66 14.14 5.73
N VAL A 684 20.92 14.07 4.62
CA VAL A 684 21.48 13.80 3.29
C VAL A 684 22.37 14.96 2.82
N GLU A 685 21.97 16.22 2.99
CA GLU A 685 22.80 17.39 2.64
C GLU A 685 24.08 17.49 3.48
N GLY A 686 24.01 17.06 4.75
CA GLY A 686 25.13 17.07 5.67
C GLY A 686 26.17 15.99 5.36
N VAL A 687 25.72 14.75 5.18
CA VAL A 687 26.57 13.59 4.89
C VAL A 687 27.17 13.66 3.49
N LEU A 688 26.37 13.97 2.47
CA LEU A 688 26.83 14.08 1.08
C LEU A 688 27.52 15.44 0.77
N ASP A 689 27.79 16.23 1.81
CA ASP A 689 28.58 17.47 1.77
C ASP A 689 28.08 18.40 0.65
N GLY A 690 26.76 18.67 0.65
CA GLY A 690 26.07 19.61 -0.24
C GLY A 690 26.09 19.31 -1.75
N LYS A 691 26.51 18.10 -2.17
CA LYS A 691 26.48 17.66 -3.59
C LYS A 691 25.12 17.12 -4.02
N VAL A 692 24.29 16.74 -3.05
CA VAL A 692 22.86 16.44 -3.20
C VAL A 692 22.12 17.42 -2.31
N VAL A 693 21.09 18.10 -2.83
CA VAL A 693 20.30 19.10 -2.12
C VAL A 693 18.81 18.96 -2.40
N PHE A 694 17.96 19.40 -1.47
CA PHE A 694 16.50 19.22 -1.54
C PHE A 694 15.74 20.50 -1.84
N ASN A 695 14.90 20.40 -2.86
CA ASN A 695 13.71 21.22 -3.03
C ASN A 695 12.58 20.56 -2.23
N LEU A 696 12.27 21.07 -1.04
CA LEU A 696 11.08 20.62 -0.32
C LEU A 696 9.86 21.24 -1.01
N VAL A 697 8.98 20.40 -1.59
CA VAL A 697 7.81 20.83 -2.37
C VAL A 697 6.57 20.84 -1.46
N PRO A 698 6.06 22.01 -1.05
CA PRO A 698 5.02 22.08 -0.03
C PRO A 698 3.62 21.85 -0.63
N ALA A 699 3.01 20.72 -0.32
CA ALA A 699 1.57 20.51 -0.51
C ALA A 699 0.78 21.25 0.58
N GLU A 700 -0.40 21.81 0.26
CA GLU A 700 -1.29 22.43 1.27
C GLU A 700 -1.66 21.45 2.40
N ASP A 701 -2.10 20.24 2.05
CA ASP A 701 -2.61 19.22 2.95
C ASP A 701 -2.23 17.79 2.50
N PHE A 702 -2.76 16.76 3.17
CA PHE A 702 -2.52 15.36 2.82
C PHE A 702 -3.13 14.94 1.49
N ILE A 703 -4.25 15.51 1.07
CA ILE A 703 -4.91 15.17 -0.21
C ILE A 703 -4.07 15.69 -1.37
N GLU A 704 -3.61 16.94 -1.30
CA GLU A 704 -2.70 17.52 -2.28
C GLU A 704 -1.33 16.79 -2.34
N TRP A 705 -0.88 16.24 -1.21
CA TRP A 705 0.32 15.41 -1.15
C TRP A 705 0.10 14.02 -1.78
N TYR A 706 -1.00 13.33 -1.50
CA TYR A 706 -1.30 12.05 -2.14
C TYR A 706 -1.48 12.18 -3.67
N TYR A 707 -1.96 13.32 -4.18
CA TYR A 707 -1.99 13.62 -5.62
C TYR A 707 -0.61 13.84 -6.27
N THR A 708 0.50 13.80 -5.52
CA THR A 708 1.83 13.67 -6.13
C THR A 708 2.19 12.22 -6.46
N SER A 709 1.49 11.25 -5.85
CA SER A 709 2.02 9.90 -5.64
C SER A 709 0.95 8.80 -5.52
N TYR A 710 0.32 8.66 -4.35
CA TYR A 710 -0.63 7.58 -4.05
C TYR A 710 -1.95 7.66 -4.85
N TYR A 711 -2.41 8.86 -5.19
CA TYR A 711 -3.61 9.09 -6.03
C TYR A 711 -3.29 9.40 -7.51
N ALA A 712 -2.01 9.32 -7.91
CA ALA A 712 -1.61 9.39 -9.32
C ALA A 712 -1.67 7.98 -9.93
N ALA A 713 -2.40 7.81 -11.03
CA ALA A 713 -2.81 6.49 -11.51
C ALA A 713 -1.71 5.72 -12.28
N THR A 714 -0.61 6.41 -12.61
CA THR A 714 0.47 5.92 -13.47
C THR A 714 1.83 6.38 -12.96
N GLY A 715 2.90 5.67 -13.32
CA GLY A 715 4.29 6.08 -13.20
C GLY A 715 4.55 7.44 -13.85
N TYR A 716 3.95 7.67 -15.02
CA TYR A 716 3.96 8.94 -15.73
C TYR A 716 3.49 10.15 -14.89
N GLU A 717 2.41 9.99 -14.11
CA GLU A 717 1.80 11.07 -13.31
C GLU A 717 2.54 11.35 -11.99
N LYS A 718 3.48 10.51 -11.55
CA LYS A 718 4.17 10.65 -10.26
C LYS A 718 5.04 11.91 -10.21
N ASN A 719 4.65 12.90 -9.41
CA ASN A 719 5.28 14.22 -9.30
C ASN A 719 6.28 14.29 -8.12
N TYR A 720 7.38 13.55 -8.23
CA TYR A 720 8.49 13.59 -7.26
C TYR A 720 9.76 12.99 -7.85
N ASP A 721 10.92 13.33 -7.27
CA ASP A 721 12.15 12.54 -7.43
C ASP A 721 12.21 11.41 -6.39
N ILE A 722 11.77 11.71 -5.14
CA ILE A 722 11.52 10.71 -4.09
C ILE A 722 10.18 10.93 -3.38
N SER A 723 9.57 9.86 -2.90
CA SER A 723 8.34 9.90 -2.08
C SER A 723 8.41 8.88 -0.94
N ASP A 724 7.72 9.16 0.18
CA ASP A 724 7.47 8.25 1.31
C ASP A 724 5.96 8.00 1.53
N ALA A 725 5.12 8.37 0.55
CA ALA A 725 3.66 8.42 0.66
C ALA A 725 2.94 7.08 0.45
N SER A 726 3.66 5.96 0.38
CA SER A 726 3.09 4.65 0.05
C SER A 726 3.85 3.51 0.72
N GLY A 727 3.19 2.36 0.85
CA GLY A 727 3.70 1.17 1.51
C GLY A 727 2.79 -0.02 1.24
N TRP A 728 3.32 -1.22 1.40
CA TRP A 728 2.60 -2.45 1.08
C TRP A 728 2.20 -3.22 2.34
N GLY A 729 0.93 -3.64 2.40
CA GLY A 729 0.43 -4.62 3.36
C GLY A 729 0.16 -5.94 2.64
N PRO A 730 0.51 -7.10 3.21
CA PRO A 730 0.43 -8.38 2.52
C PRO A 730 -0.98 -8.95 2.48
N ASP A 731 -1.42 -9.42 1.33
CA ASP A 731 -2.75 -10.01 1.14
C ASP A 731 -2.78 -11.51 1.51
N TYR A 732 -1.62 -12.19 1.45
CA TYR A 732 -1.50 -13.64 1.69
C TYR A 732 -0.15 -14.07 2.28
N GLY A 733 -0.09 -15.28 2.84
CA GLY A 733 1.04 -15.81 3.60
C GLY A 733 2.15 -16.49 2.78
N ASP A 734 2.70 -15.80 1.78
CA ASP A 734 3.94 -16.18 1.08
C ASP A 734 4.69 -14.90 0.70
N PRO A 735 6.03 -14.81 0.80
CA PRO A 735 6.80 -13.59 0.46
C PRO A 735 6.50 -13.03 -0.93
N ALA A 736 5.98 -13.85 -1.87
CA ALA A 736 5.47 -13.40 -3.16
C ALA A 736 4.44 -12.26 -3.07
N THR A 737 3.67 -12.14 -1.98
CA THR A 737 2.73 -11.02 -1.76
C THR A 737 3.41 -9.65 -1.79
N TYR A 738 4.69 -9.55 -1.40
CA TYR A 738 5.49 -8.34 -1.55
C TYR A 738 6.23 -8.33 -2.88
N LEU A 739 6.88 -9.45 -3.23
CA LEU A 739 7.83 -9.49 -4.35
C LEU A 739 7.11 -9.38 -5.71
N ASN A 740 5.92 -9.96 -5.88
CA ASN A 740 5.14 -9.81 -7.11
C ASN A 740 4.78 -8.35 -7.44
N THR A 741 4.76 -7.44 -6.46
CA THR A 741 4.45 -6.03 -6.72
C THR A 741 5.56 -5.27 -7.43
N TYR A 742 6.75 -5.88 -7.57
CA TYR A 742 7.87 -5.40 -8.37
C TYR A 742 8.20 -6.28 -9.58
N LEU A 743 7.36 -7.26 -9.94
CA LEU A 743 7.40 -7.85 -11.29
C LEU A 743 6.96 -6.78 -12.33
N PRO A 744 7.31 -6.92 -13.63
CA PRO A 744 6.80 -6.04 -14.67
C PRO A 744 5.26 -5.99 -14.66
N GLY A 745 4.70 -4.78 -14.57
CA GLY A 745 3.25 -4.55 -14.41
C GLY A 745 2.69 -4.70 -12.98
N GLY A 746 3.52 -4.94 -11.96
CA GLY A 746 3.11 -5.06 -10.56
C GLY A 746 2.74 -3.73 -9.89
N ASP A 747 1.87 -3.79 -8.87
CA ASP A 747 1.22 -2.62 -8.26
C ASP A 747 2.16 -1.55 -7.68
N MET A 748 3.41 -1.89 -7.35
CA MET A 748 4.38 -0.95 -6.78
C MET A 748 5.41 -0.44 -7.81
N VAL A 749 5.40 -0.97 -9.05
CA VAL A 749 6.23 -0.50 -10.17
C VAL A 749 5.89 0.95 -10.56
N ASN A 750 4.61 1.33 -10.50
CA ASN A 750 4.22 2.74 -10.65
C ASN A 750 4.76 3.63 -9.52
N GLY A 751 5.00 3.09 -8.32
CA GLY A 751 5.62 3.82 -7.21
C GLY A 751 7.07 4.24 -7.47
N ILE A 752 7.78 3.50 -8.33
CA ILE A 752 9.13 3.84 -8.83
C ILE A 752 9.11 4.55 -10.19
N GLY A 753 7.91 4.98 -10.63
CA GLY A 753 7.73 5.82 -11.80
C GLY A 753 7.68 5.07 -13.14
N LEU A 754 7.42 3.77 -13.14
CA LEU A 754 7.32 2.94 -14.35
C LEU A 754 5.87 2.48 -14.57
N ASP A 755 5.45 2.35 -15.82
CA ASP A 755 4.13 1.90 -16.29
C ASP A 755 4.25 0.65 -17.18
#